data_AF-A0A7L3JBS1-F1
#
_entry.id   AF-A0A7L3JBS1-F1
#
_cell.length_a   1.000
_cell.length_b   1.000
_cell.length_c   1.000
_cell.angle_alpha   90.00
_cell.angle_beta   90.00
_cell.angle_gamma   90.00
#
_symmetry.space_group_name_H-M   'P 1'
#
loop_
_entity.id
_entity.type
_entity.pdbx_description
1 polymer ?
#
loop_
_entity_poly.entity_id
_entity_poly.type
_entity_poly.pdbx_seq_one_letter_code
_entity_poly.pdbx_strand_id
1 'polypeptide(L)'
;MDVYDPQTLGVMVFGGFMVISAIGIFLVSTFSMKETSYEEALAKQRKELEKTQQQKIEKKKKEKPVEKKGKAKKKEEKPNGKIPEQQLTQEVTDSPKDVVLEPAVVPEPVTVESPIAAVSVAPQEKEKPAPSPKEKRKKEKKVAKVEPAPSPVLASPPVSVPKSSPVLEVTPKEVPVVAVQPVGTQQSAPVISSVAIKKTDALPTHEEQKHDGPVKKKAASKKKSEPAPADSDGPLYLPYKTLVSTVSSMVFSEGEAQQLIEILTEKAGIVQDTWHTATQKGDPVAVLKRQLEEKEKQLTTEQEDAAAARNKLRELSKELAAERAKAAAVEGKLKEQLLAREREIAAVQARMQASYQDHVSETQQLQGKIRTLQEQLENGPNTQLARLQQENSILRDALNQATSQTESKQNAELAKLRQECNKLMKELSEKSEVLQQEEQQKKSWEIKAVASEKQIEQLQASQREVEATLQKRLDEVSDELRKTQTSYKSLLADAEKAKGQQQSIAELQAKLLGSEAEVKSKLLELDNVKGKLQDASSENTKLLERIKSIEALLEAGQMREAEKDRDLQAANEAEMKQLRSRLQEKMDQLSSLEREATELREAVEQQKTKNNDLREKNWKAMEALTTVEKACEEKLLAATKAKEELAQQLDALQMRTKQTLLSALPGVAVSSQQDYDTWLQEFKEKTVDALKQQTITTEPPDSALKLREAEEAQSTLQAECEQYRAILAETEGMLRDLQKSVEEEEQVWKAKLMASEEELQKSQLQLKSLEDMVEKLKADLQSTDQLKEYTSLLETQLENHLETASSERQNYTKEVEVLRQLLSESQEQLEAAKTETQKQSKELALVRQQLSEMKSHVQDGEVVGLQADPSEPAPLELKTQLEQNEALVEKEQVLRQKLALELEEAQSSVCSLQAELEKLRLAENAAASDTEEAQHLKERLEKEKKLTKDLGQAATKLQELLKVTQDQLAKERETVKKLKEQLQE
;
A
#
# COMPACT_ATOMS: atom_id res chain seq x y z
N MET A 1 56.44 -3.96 -13.07
CA MET A 1 55.29 -4.76 -13.50
C MET A 1 54.10 -3.84 -13.47
N ASP A 2 53.62 -3.45 -14.64
CA ASP A 2 52.54 -2.47 -14.76
C ASP A 2 51.19 -3.12 -14.47
N VAL A 3 50.37 -2.43 -13.69
CA VAL A 3 49.05 -2.91 -13.22
C VAL A 3 47.99 -2.89 -14.35
N TYR A 4 48.41 -2.59 -15.58
CA TYR A 4 47.59 -2.48 -16.79
C TYR A 4 47.89 -3.56 -17.84
N ASP A 5 48.71 -4.57 -17.52
CA ASP A 5 48.82 -5.75 -18.38
C ASP A 5 47.51 -6.58 -18.36
N PRO A 6 46.84 -6.80 -19.51
CA PRO A 6 45.60 -7.56 -19.56
C PRO A 6 45.77 -9.05 -19.20
N GLN A 7 46.98 -9.63 -19.30
CA GLN A 7 47.20 -11.01 -18.83
C GLN A 7 47.18 -11.08 -17.30
N THR A 8 47.89 -10.17 -16.63
CA THR A 8 47.88 -10.03 -15.17
C THR A 8 46.47 -9.74 -14.64
N LEU A 9 45.72 -8.84 -15.28
CA LEU A 9 44.32 -8.56 -14.91
C LEU A 9 43.43 -9.79 -15.11
N GLY A 10 43.58 -10.53 -16.22
CA GLY A 10 42.88 -11.77 -16.49
C GLY A 10 43.13 -12.84 -15.43
N VAL A 11 44.39 -13.04 -15.02
CA VAL A 11 44.78 -13.96 -13.94
C VAL A 11 44.17 -13.54 -12.61
N MET A 12 44.13 -12.23 -12.30
CA MET A 12 43.55 -11.74 -11.05
C MET A 12 42.04 -11.98 -10.96
N VAL A 13 41.31 -11.77 -12.08
CA VAL A 13 39.87 -12.05 -12.17
C VAL A 13 39.58 -13.55 -12.11
N PHE A 14 40.32 -14.39 -12.84
CA PHE A 14 40.15 -15.85 -12.79
C PHE A 14 40.51 -16.42 -11.41
N GLY A 15 41.56 -15.90 -10.77
CA GLY A 15 41.93 -16.26 -9.40
C GLY A 15 40.82 -15.93 -8.40
N GLY A 16 40.24 -14.72 -8.49
CA GLY A 16 39.07 -14.33 -7.71
C GLY A 16 37.88 -15.28 -7.92
N PHE A 17 37.56 -15.61 -9.17
CA PHE A 17 36.46 -16.53 -9.50
C PHE A 17 36.70 -17.96 -8.99
N MET A 18 37.94 -18.48 -9.06
CA MET A 18 38.31 -19.76 -8.47
C MET A 18 38.21 -19.75 -6.94
N VAL A 19 38.66 -18.69 -6.27
CA VAL A 19 38.56 -18.58 -4.80
C VAL A 19 37.10 -18.53 -4.36
N ILE A 20 36.25 -17.73 -5.02
CA ILE A 20 34.80 -17.67 -4.75
C ILE A 20 34.15 -19.05 -5.00
N SER A 21 34.52 -19.74 -6.07
CA SER A 21 34.01 -21.09 -6.38
C SER A 21 34.46 -22.13 -5.35
N ALA A 22 35.71 -22.06 -4.88
CA ALA A 22 36.24 -22.94 -3.84
C ALA A 22 35.56 -22.69 -2.48
N ILE A 23 35.30 -21.42 -2.13
CA ILE A 23 34.51 -21.06 -0.94
C ILE A 23 33.07 -21.59 -1.07
N GLY A 24 32.44 -21.45 -2.23
CA GLY A 24 31.10 -22.00 -2.49
C GLY A 24 31.05 -23.52 -2.32
N ILE A 25 31.99 -24.25 -2.92
CA ILE A 25 32.11 -25.71 -2.81
C ILE A 25 32.40 -26.12 -1.35
N PHE A 26 33.28 -25.39 -0.64
CA PHE A 26 33.57 -25.66 0.77
C PHE A 26 32.35 -25.42 1.67
N LEU A 27 31.58 -24.35 1.44
CA LEU A 27 30.34 -24.08 2.18
C LEU A 27 29.27 -25.15 1.92
N VAL A 28 29.04 -25.53 0.66
CA VAL A 28 28.13 -26.65 0.35
C VAL A 28 28.61 -27.96 0.98
N SER A 29 29.90 -28.28 0.86
CA SER A 29 30.47 -29.52 1.42
C SER A 29 30.50 -29.55 2.96
N THR A 30 30.49 -28.40 3.65
CA THR A 30 30.45 -28.33 5.12
C THR A 30 29.02 -28.27 5.68
N PHE A 31 28.07 -27.69 4.95
CA PHE A 31 26.65 -27.71 5.33
C PHE A 31 25.97 -29.05 4.99
N SER A 32 26.28 -29.69 3.85
CA SER A 32 25.66 -30.97 3.45
C SER A 32 26.18 -32.21 4.17
N MET A 33 27.05 -32.08 5.18
CA MET A 33 27.55 -33.20 6.00
C MET A 33 27.11 -33.15 7.47
N LYS A 34 26.05 -32.41 7.80
CA LYS A 34 25.44 -32.37 9.15
C LYS A 34 23.92 -32.57 9.17
N GLU A 35 23.40 -33.43 8.30
CA GLU A 35 22.07 -34.00 8.49
C GLU A 35 22.16 -35.23 9.42
N THR A 36 21.85 -35.04 10.70
CA THR A 36 21.48 -36.15 11.58
C THR A 36 20.19 -36.76 11.04
N SER A 37 20.25 -38.00 10.55
CA SER A 37 19.13 -38.63 9.85
C SER A 37 17.84 -38.60 10.69
N TYR A 38 16.71 -38.36 10.02
CA TYR A 38 15.38 -38.31 10.63
C TYR A 38 15.02 -39.62 11.35
N GLU A 39 15.60 -40.76 10.94
CA GLU A 39 15.54 -42.04 11.65
C GLU A 39 16.18 -42.00 13.04
N GLU A 40 17.33 -41.32 13.21
CA GLU A 40 18.01 -41.22 14.51
C GLU A 40 17.29 -40.24 15.45
N ALA A 41 16.75 -39.14 14.89
CA ALA A 41 15.88 -38.24 15.63
C ALA A 41 14.59 -38.96 16.10
N LEU A 42 13.94 -39.73 15.23
CA LEU A 42 12.80 -40.59 15.59
C LEU A 42 13.20 -41.71 16.56
N ALA A 43 14.41 -42.26 16.50
CA ALA A 43 14.89 -43.25 17.45
C ALA A 43 15.10 -42.64 18.84
N LYS A 44 15.68 -41.45 18.96
CA LYS A 44 15.73 -40.68 20.21
C LYS A 44 14.33 -40.37 20.73
N GLN A 45 13.48 -39.76 19.91
CA GLN A 45 12.14 -39.36 20.32
C GLN A 45 11.27 -40.56 20.70
N ARG A 46 11.40 -41.71 20.02
CA ARG A 46 10.75 -42.98 20.42
C ARG A 46 11.27 -43.48 21.76
N LYS A 47 12.59 -43.48 21.99
CA LYS A 47 13.21 -43.94 23.25
C LYS A 47 12.90 -43.02 24.44
N GLU A 48 12.60 -41.76 24.17
CA GLU A 48 12.14 -40.76 25.13
C GLU A 48 10.62 -40.84 25.39
N LEU A 49 9.81 -41.05 24.34
CA LEU A 49 8.39 -41.39 24.47
C LEU A 49 8.19 -42.72 25.19
N GLU A 50 9.04 -43.73 24.96
CA GLU A 50 8.95 -45.03 25.63
C GLU A 50 9.20 -44.89 27.15
N LYS A 51 10.20 -44.07 27.56
CA LYS A 51 10.36 -43.65 28.96
C LYS A 51 9.14 -42.88 29.50
N THR A 52 8.65 -41.90 28.75
CA THR A 52 7.56 -41.00 29.17
C THR A 52 6.20 -41.73 29.23
N GLN A 53 6.01 -42.74 28.39
CA GLN A 53 4.81 -43.56 28.31
C GLN A 53 4.84 -44.70 29.33
N GLN A 54 6.02 -45.23 29.67
CA GLN A 54 6.20 -46.05 30.87
C GLN A 54 5.84 -45.28 32.15
N GLN A 55 6.11 -43.96 32.21
CA GLN A 55 5.64 -43.08 33.29
C GLN A 55 4.14 -42.73 33.27
N LYS A 56 3.38 -43.03 32.21
CA LYS A 56 1.96 -42.62 32.07
C LYS A 56 0.95 -43.75 31.82
N ILE A 57 1.34 -45.01 32.00
CA ILE A 57 0.45 -46.18 31.83
C ILE A 57 0.14 -46.94 33.14
N GLU A 58 0.93 -46.75 34.21
CA GLU A 58 0.54 -47.26 35.55
C GLU A 58 -0.50 -46.36 36.25
N LYS A 59 -1.34 -47.00 37.08
CA LYS A 59 -2.33 -46.41 38.02
C LYS A 59 -3.49 -45.58 37.44
N LYS A 60 -4.34 -46.25 36.64
CA LYS A 60 -5.79 -45.91 36.56
C LYS A 60 -6.53 -46.67 37.68
N LYS A 61 -7.15 -45.93 38.63
CA LYS A 61 -7.86 -46.37 39.87
C LYS A 61 -6.99 -46.72 41.10
N LYS A 62 -7.42 -46.17 42.26
CA LYS A 62 -7.93 -46.88 43.45
C LYS A 62 -7.78 -48.44 43.45
N GLU A 63 -7.32 -49.16 44.49
CA GLU A 63 -6.95 -48.84 45.88
C GLU A 63 -6.04 -49.95 46.52
N LYS A 64 -4.78 -49.61 46.95
CA LYS A 64 -4.24 -49.89 48.32
C LYS A 64 -3.66 -51.32 48.64
N PRO A 65 -3.07 -51.62 49.84
CA PRO A 65 -1.84 -51.01 50.46
C PRO A 65 -1.02 -51.89 51.51
N VAL A 66 0.03 -51.34 52.22
CA VAL A 66 0.40 -51.46 53.70
C VAL A 66 1.88 -51.21 54.12
N GLU A 67 2.03 -50.85 55.40
CA GLU A 67 3.18 -50.62 56.31
C GLU A 67 4.31 -51.69 56.25
N LYS A 68 5.55 -51.52 56.80
CA LYS A 68 6.32 -50.41 57.43
C LYS A 68 7.82 -50.82 57.50
N LYS A 69 8.74 -49.84 57.68
CA LYS A 69 10.07 -49.88 58.37
C LYS A 69 11.03 -51.08 58.09
N GLY A 70 12.33 -50.92 57.82
CA GLY A 70 13.25 -49.78 57.86
C GLY A 70 14.50 -50.05 58.74
N LYS A 71 15.39 -49.05 58.91
CA LYS A 71 16.44 -48.92 59.97
C LYS A 71 17.72 -49.83 59.91
N ALA A 72 18.90 -49.17 59.88
CA ALA A 72 19.85 -49.03 61.04
C ALA A 72 21.34 -49.48 60.93
N LYS A 73 22.24 -48.50 61.17
CA LYS A 73 23.43 -48.45 62.09
C LYS A 73 24.64 -49.42 62.00
N LYS A 74 25.79 -48.86 62.45
CA LYS A 74 27.12 -49.45 62.82
C LYS A 74 28.03 -49.80 61.61
N LYS A 75 29.38 -49.77 61.73
CA LYS A 75 30.28 -49.58 62.90
C LYS A 75 31.55 -48.73 62.54
N GLU A 76 32.57 -48.70 63.41
CA GLU A 76 33.92 -48.10 63.27
C GLU A 76 34.69 -48.52 61.98
N GLU A 77 35.80 -47.91 61.53
CA GLU A 77 36.96 -47.35 62.28
C GLU A 77 37.78 -46.27 61.52
N LYS A 78 38.85 -45.72 62.15
CA LYS A 78 39.83 -44.74 61.61
C LYS A 78 41.06 -45.46 60.98
N PRO A 79 42.05 -44.77 60.33
CA PRO A 79 42.24 -43.33 60.07
C PRO A 79 42.18 -43.05 58.52
N ASN A 80 42.85 -42.11 57.82
CA ASN A 80 43.85 -41.04 58.06
C ASN A 80 43.80 -40.04 56.85
N GLY A 81 44.36 -38.83 56.83
CA GLY A 81 44.91 -37.95 57.88
C GLY A 81 45.61 -36.70 57.28
N LYS A 82 45.54 -35.54 57.98
CA LYS A 82 46.32 -34.28 57.76
C LYS A 82 46.12 -33.57 56.38
N ILE A 83 45.47 -32.40 56.20
CA ILE A 83 45.54 -31.06 56.86
C ILE A 83 46.95 -30.59 57.23
N PRO A 84 47.34 -29.29 57.03
CA PRO A 84 46.50 -28.12 57.37
C PRO A 84 46.65 -26.81 56.53
N GLU A 85 45.95 -25.76 57.01
CA GLU A 85 46.37 -24.32 57.05
C GLU A 85 46.34 -23.45 55.76
N GLN A 86 46.09 -22.12 55.82
CA GLN A 86 45.56 -21.29 56.92
C GLN A 86 44.73 -20.07 56.42
N GLN A 87 44.02 -19.50 57.39
CA GLN A 87 43.19 -18.30 57.45
C GLN A 87 43.98 -16.96 57.37
N LEU A 88 43.25 -15.86 57.07
CA LEU A 88 43.39 -14.48 57.62
C LEU A 88 44.19 -13.37 56.88
N THR A 89 43.59 -12.16 56.85
CA THR A 89 44.17 -10.79 56.72
C THR A 89 44.89 -10.43 55.40
N GLN A 90 44.97 -9.16 54.95
CA GLN A 90 44.51 -7.83 55.46
C GLN A 90 43.92 -7.04 54.24
N GLU A 91 43.45 -5.77 54.20
CA GLU A 91 43.42 -4.52 55.02
C GLU A 91 42.11 -3.77 54.56
N VAL A 92 41.30 -3.00 55.31
CA VAL A 92 41.50 -1.76 56.12
C VAL A 92 41.90 -0.55 55.25
N THR A 93 41.23 0.62 55.24
CA THR A 93 39.98 1.07 55.95
C THR A 93 39.34 2.33 55.31
N ASP A 94 38.09 2.65 55.70
CA ASP A 94 37.25 3.89 55.62
C ASP A 94 37.52 5.05 54.60
N SER A 95 36.54 5.75 53.99
CA SER A 95 35.23 6.31 54.45
C SER A 95 35.33 7.54 55.40
N PRO A 96 34.34 8.47 55.51
CA PRO A 96 33.35 8.99 54.53
C PRO A 96 33.11 10.54 54.65
N LYS A 97 32.01 11.04 54.02
CA LYS A 97 31.05 12.10 54.47
C LYS A 97 31.12 13.60 54.05
N ASP A 98 29.88 14.14 53.93
CA ASP A 98 29.36 15.51 54.23
C ASP A 98 29.77 16.75 53.37
N VAL A 99 28.98 17.84 53.17
CA VAL A 99 27.51 18.11 53.22
C VAL A 99 27.17 19.57 52.70
N VAL A 100 25.87 19.92 52.50
CA VAL A 100 25.22 21.27 52.55
C VAL A 100 25.12 22.23 51.30
N LEU A 101 23.84 22.44 50.88
CA LEU A 101 23.03 23.64 50.48
C LEU A 101 23.35 24.68 49.36
N GLU A 102 22.21 25.05 48.74
CA GLU A 102 21.70 26.24 48.00
C GLU A 102 21.93 27.66 48.64
N PRO A 103 21.48 28.84 48.08
CA PRO A 103 20.36 29.08 47.11
C PRO A 103 20.52 30.20 46.02
N ALA A 104 19.49 30.40 45.14
CA ALA A 104 18.63 31.63 45.05
C ALA A 104 18.03 32.04 43.66
N VAL A 105 16.67 32.08 43.59
CA VAL A 105 15.79 33.18 43.04
C VAL A 105 15.86 33.54 41.51
N VAL A 106 14.87 33.34 40.60
CA VAL A 106 13.38 33.55 40.54
C VAL A 106 13.00 35.05 40.35
N PRO A 107 12.19 35.52 39.34
CA PRO A 107 10.75 35.24 39.27
C PRO A 107 10.02 35.22 37.90
N GLU A 108 8.76 34.77 37.98
CA GLU A 108 7.67 34.72 36.98
C GLU A 108 6.84 36.05 36.99
N PRO A 109 5.75 36.21 36.20
CA PRO A 109 4.41 35.99 36.83
C PRO A 109 3.19 35.60 35.91
N VAL A 110 2.29 34.75 36.44
CA VAL A 110 0.80 34.92 36.55
C VAL A 110 -0.09 34.97 35.26
N THR A 111 -1.31 34.39 35.11
CA THR A 111 -2.07 33.21 35.66
C THR A 111 -3.40 33.04 34.86
N VAL A 112 -4.17 31.95 35.12
CA VAL A 112 -5.65 31.89 35.32
C VAL A 112 -6.59 31.19 34.30
N GLU A 113 -7.55 30.46 34.89
CA GLU A 113 -8.87 29.95 34.41
C GLU A 113 -9.07 28.57 33.75
N SER A 114 -10.35 28.13 33.80
CA SER A 114 -10.92 26.79 33.57
C SER A 114 -12.47 26.94 33.50
N PRO A 115 -13.30 25.93 33.16
CA PRO A 115 -13.03 24.60 32.58
C PRO A 115 -13.83 24.36 31.26
N ILE A 116 -13.84 23.13 30.71
CA ILE A 116 -15.03 22.36 30.25
C ILE A 116 -14.59 21.01 29.63
N ALA A 117 -15.52 20.04 29.53
CA ALA A 117 -15.28 18.61 29.34
C ALA A 117 -15.20 18.12 27.87
N ALA A 118 -14.83 16.83 27.76
CA ALA A 118 -15.38 15.79 26.87
C ALA A 118 -14.56 15.25 25.67
N VAL A 119 -14.19 13.97 25.80
CA VAL A 119 -14.31 12.88 24.79
C VAL A 119 -13.32 12.81 23.60
N SER A 120 -12.34 11.90 23.78
CA SER A 120 -11.97 10.79 22.89
C SER A 120 -11.70 11.00 21.39
N VAL A 121 -10.40 10.97 21.05
CA VAL A 121 -9.68 9.96 20.22
C VAL A 121 -10.47 9.16 19.15
N ALA A 122 -9.82 8.96 17.99
CA ALA A 122 -10.21 8.09 16.86
C ALA A 122 -9.96 6.57 17.17
N PRO A 123 -9.60 5.59 16.27
CA PRO A 123 -9.08 5.64 14.89
C PRO A 123 -9.84 4.73 13.88
N GLN A 124 -9.14 4.25 12.84
CA GLN A 124 -9.66 3.64 11.61
C GLN A 124 -9.46 2.10 11.51
N GLU A 125 -9.99 1.54 10.40
CA GLU A 125 -9.46 0.45 9.54
C GLU A 125 -10.05 -0.99 9.56
N LYS A 126 -10.19 -1.51 8.32
CA LYS A 126 -9.88 -2.85 7.73
C LYS A 126 -9.79 -4.11 8.64
N GLU A 127 -10.16 -5.32 8.23
CA GLU A 127 -10.78 -5.84 6.97
C GLU A 127 -11.29 -7.30 7.14
N LYS A 128 -12.42 -7.66 6.48
CA LYS A 128 -12.73 -8.97 5.80
C LYS A 128 -12.55 -10.34 6.54
N PRO A 129 -12.90 -11.51 5.94
CA PRO A 129 -13.97 -11.84 4.96
C PRO A 129 -14.81 -13.11 5.32
N ALA A 130 -15.97 -13.28 4.64
CA ALA A 130 -16.54 -14.49 3.97
C ALA A 130 -16.44 -15.93 4.61
N PRO A 131 -17.41 -16.86 4.40
CA PRO A 131 -18.09 -17.13 3.10
C PRO A 131 -19.57 -17.62 3.12
N SER A 132 -20.07 -18.00 1.94
CA SER A 132 -21.43 -18.48 1.61
C SER A 132 -21.62 -20.01 1.72
N PRO A 133 -22.85 -20.55 1.50
CA PRO A 133 -23.09 -21.32 0.25
C PRO A 133 -24.55 -21.42 -0.29
N LYS A 134 -24.70 -21.66 -1.62
CA LYS A 134 -25.55 -22.66 -2.37
C LYS A 134 -27.04 -22.94 -1.95
N GLU A 135 -28.03 -23.28 -2.81
CA GLU A 135 -28.06 -23.76 -4.22
C GLU A 135 -29.50 -23.83 -4.84
N LYS A 136 -29.64 -23.78 -6.19
CA LYS A 136 -30.71 -24.37 -7.08
C LYS A 136 -32.21 -23.97 -6.85
N ARG A 137 -33.10 -23.76 -7.86
CA ARG A 137 -33.07 -23.83 -9.35
C ARG A 137 -34.01 -22.74 -9.99
N LYS A 138 -34.98 -22.84 -10.93
CA LYS A 138 -35.73 -23.89 -11.70
C LYS A 138 -36.41 -23.28 -12.99
N LYS A 139 -36.95 -24.14 -13.87
CA LYS A 139 -37.74 -23.99 -15.13
C LYS A 139 -39.06 -23.17 -15.05
N GLU A 140 -39.72 -22.65 -16.09
CA GLU A 140 -39.64 -22.60 -17.60
C GLU A 140 -40.51 -21.38 -18.12
N LYS A 141 -40.93 -21.08 -19.39
CA LYS A 141 -41.05 -21.80 -20.69
C LYS A 141 -40.88 -20.90 -21.97
N LYS A 142 -41.92 -20.69 -22.81
CA LYS A 142 -41.99 -19.93 -24.11
C LYS A 142 -43.48 -19.65 -24.50
N VAL A 143 -43.75 -18.66 -25.38
CA VAL A 143 -44.44 -18.77 -26.72
C VAL A 143 -45.07 -17.43 -27.23
N ALA A 144 -44.92 -17.14 -28.54
CA ALA A 144 -45.63 -16.17 -29.45
C ALA A 144 -45.70 -14.67 -29.05
N LYS A 145 -45.62 -13.64 -29.93
CA LYS A 145 -45.80 -13.39 -31.39
C LYS A 145 -47.23 -13.15 -31.91
N VAL A 146 -47.48 -11.91 -32.38
CA VAL A 146 -48.42 -11.52 -33.46
C VAL A 146 -47.75 -10.38 -34.30
N GLU A 147 -48.20 -10.17 -35.54
CA GLU A 147 -47.71 -9.21 -36.58
C GLU A 147 -48.77 -8.07 -36.81
N PRO A 148 -48.74 -7.14 -37.82
CA PRO A 148 -48.00 -7.11 -39.10
C PRO A 148 -47.38 -5.74 -39.53
N ALA A 149 -46.87 -5.69 -40.77
CA ALA A 149 -46.48 -4.47 -41.52
C ALA A 149 -47.67 -3.92 -42.38
N PRO A 150 -47.57 -2.86 -43.24
CA PRO A 150 -46.64 -2.78 -44.40
C PRO A 150 -46.04 -1.39 -44.80
N SER A 151 -45.13 -1.47 -45.78
CA SER A 151 -44.34 -0.46 -46.55
C SER A 151 -45.18 0.29 -47.65
N PRO A 152 -44.66 0.88 -48.77
CA PRO A 152 -43.27 1.15 -49.28
C PRO A 152 -43.03 2.50 -50.07
N VAL A 153 -41.91 2.58 -50.83
CA VAL A 153 -41.53 3.43 -52.02
C VAL A 153 -41.21 4.94 -51.82
N LEU A 154 -40.25 5.65 -52.49
CA LEU A 154 -39.12 5.40 -53.46
C LEU A 154 -37.77 5.83 -52.78
N ALA A 155 -36.57 5.27 -53.00
CA ALA A 155 -35.67 5.19 -54.19
C ALA A 155 -35.10 6.56 -54.69
N SER A 156 -33.82 6.76 -55.07
CA SER A 156 -32.55 5.96 -55.09
C SER A 156 -31.35 6.88 -55.55
N PRO A 157 -30.20 6.40 -56.09
CA PRO A 157 -28.97 5.80 -55.50
C PRO A 157 -27.70 6.67 -55.87
N PRO A 158 -26.44 6.19 -56.13
CA PRO A 158 -25.74 4.92 -55.87
C PRO A 158 -24.31 5.07 -55.23
N VAL A 159 -23.53 3.96 -55.29
CA VAL A 159 -22.07 3.78 -55.05
C VAL A 159 -21.72 3.34 -53.61
N SER A 160 -21.08 2.18 -53.33
CA SER A 160 -20.80 0.99 -54.16
C SER A 160 -20.53 -0.31 -53.33
N VAL A 161 -19.74 -1.23 -53.90
CA VAL A 161 -19.47 -2.68 -53.60
C VAL A 161 -18.15 -3.09 -54.33
N PRO A 162 -17.58 -4.33 -54.30
CA PRO A 162 -18.05 -5.62 -53.70
C PRO A 162 -17.00 -6.60 -53.03
N LYS A 163 -17.48 -7.46 -52.09
CA LYS A 163 -17.30 -8.95 -51.98
C LYS A 163 -15.88 -9.61 -51.87
N SER A 164 -15.69 -10.87 -51.41
CA SER A 164 -16.59 -11.93 -50.88
C SER A 164 -15.86 -12.96 -49.99
N SER A 165 -16.64 -13.68 -49.15
CA SER A 165 -16.35 -14.97 -48.49
C SER A 165 -16.92 -16.14 -49.34
N PRO A 166 -17.42 -17.32 -48.84
CA PRO A 166 -17.27 -18.12 -47.60
C PRO A 166 -17.06 -19.65 -47.84
N VAL A 167 -17.27 -20.52 -46.81
CA VAL A 167 -18.03 -21.83 -46.80
C VAL A 167 -17.35 -23.04 -46.09
N LEU A 168 -18.03 -23.55 -45.02
CA LEU A 168 -18.37 -24.94 -44.56
C LEU A 168 -17.43 -26.17 -44.82
N GLU A 169 -17.42 -27.29 -44.07
CA GLU A 169 -17.99 -27.76 -42.77
C GLU A 169 -17.47 -29.23 -42.49
N VAL A 170 -17.93 -29.89 -41.40
CA VAL A 170 -17.92 -31.36 -41.12
C VAL A 170 -16.73 -31.93 -40.32
N THR A 171 -17.01 -33.02 -39.57
CA THR A 171 -16.15 -33.80 -38.62
C THR A 171 -16.52 -35.31 -38.76
N PRO A 172 -16.03 -36.33 -37.98
CA PRO A 172 -14.96 -36.39 -36.96
C PRO A 172 -14.02 -37.65 -37.00
N LYS A 173 -13.02 -37.68 -36.09
CA LYS A 173 -12.49 -38.85 -35.31
C LYS A 173 -11.47 -39.89 -35.87
N GLU A 174 -10.63 -40.35 -34.91
CA GLU A 174 -9.87 -41.63 -34.78
C GLU A 174 -8.48 -41.83 -35.47
N VAL A 175 -7.80 -42.93 -35.11
CA VAL A 175 -6.32 -43.19 -35.03
C VAL A 175 -6.05 -44.70 -35.28
N PRO A 176 -4.82 -45.30 -35.30
CA PRO A 176 -3.41 -44.84 -35.36
C PRO A 176 -2.53 -45.64 -36.40
N VAL A 177 -1.17 -45.72 -36.22
CA VAL A 177 -0.21 -46.84 -36.56
C VAL A 177 1.01 -46.58 -37.51
N VAL A 178 2.20 -46.38 -36.89
CA VAL A 178 3.54 -47.05 -37.12
C VAL A 178 4.50 -46.73 -38.33
N ALA A 179 5.83 -46.72 -38.01
CA ALA A 179 7.05 -46.99 -38.82
C ALA A 179 7.64 -45.91 -39.78
N VAL A 180 8.97 -45.82 -40.06
CA VAL A 180 10.24 -46.31 -39.42
C VAL A 180 11.46 -45.46 -39.90
N GLN A 181 12.66 -45.62 -39.28
CA GLN A 181 13.98 -45.01 -39.63
C GLN A 181 14.67 -45.75 -40.82
N PRO A 182 16.03 -45.86 -41.02
CA PRO A 182 17.28 -45.22 -40.49
C PRO A 182 18.09 -44.51 -41.63
N VAL A 183 19.42 -44.26 -41.70
CA VAL A 183 20.68 -44.70 -41.03
C VAL A 183 21.76 -43.59 -41.15
N GLY A 184 22.79 -43.55 -40.28
CA GLY A 184 24.08 -42.86 -40.56
C GLY A 184 25.04 -42.74 -39.37
N THR A 185 26.26 -43.30 -39.43
CA THR A 185 27.14 -43.43 -38.24
C THR A 185 28.66 -43.54 -38.51
N GLN A 186 29.45 -43.02 -37.56
CA GLN A 186 30.85 -43.34 -37.16
C GLN A 186 32.10 -43.00 -38.01
N GLN A 187 33.08 -42.35 -37.33
CA GLN A 187 34.45 -42.84 -37.06
C GLN A 187 35.11 -41.96 -35.94
N SER A 188 36.26 -42.22 -35.30
CA SER A 188 37.27 -43.32 -35.32
C SER A 188 38.00 -43.44 -33.94
N ALA A 189 39.17 -44.09 -33.87
CA ALA A 189 40.08 -44.20 -32.71
C ALA A 189 41.50 -43.58 -33.05
N PRO A 190 42.71 -43.90 -32.46
CA PRO A 190 43.24 -45.05 -31.66
C PRO A 190 43.87 -44.69 -30.26
N VAL A 191 44.01 -45.55 -29.22
CA VAL A 191 44.77 -46.81 -28.90
C VAL A 191 46.27 -46.65 -28.48
N ILE A 192 46.66 -47.11 -27.25
CA ILE A 192 47.77 -48.08 -26.90
C ILE A 192 48.01 -48.23 -25.36
N SER A 193 47.88 -49.49 -24.90
CA SER A 193 48.33 -50.25 -23.71
C SER A 193 49.29 -49.71 -22.59
N SER A 194 49.00 -50.09 -21.32
CA SER A 194 49.96 -50.86 -20.46
C SER A 194 49.36 -51.59 -19.23
N VAL A 195 49.42 -52.94 -19.25
CA VAL A 195 49.67 -53.92 -18.14
C VAL A 195 48.99 -53.78 -16.74
N ALA A 196 47.86 -54.49 -16.60
CA ALA A 196 47.48 -55.45 -15.51
C ALA A 196 47.38 -54.94 -14.03
N ILE A 197 47.21 -55.69 -12.91
CA ILE A 197 47.35 -57.13 -12.49
C ILE A 197 46.19 -57.57 -11.52
N LYS A 198 46.10 -58.87 -11.17
CA LYS A 198 45.15 -59.59 -10.24
C LYS A 198 45.22 -59.09 -8.77
N LYS A 199 44.22 -59.30 -7.89
CA LYS A 199 43.31 -60.45 -7.58
C LYS A 199 41.97 -59.99 -6.91
N THR A 200 40.92 -60.78 -6.58
CA THR A 200 40.17 -61.95 -7.13
C THR A 200 39.03 -62.32 -6.16
N ASP A 201 37.84 -62.65 -6.69
CA ASP A 201 36.84 -63.66 -6.23
C ASP A 201 36.16 -63.57 -4.83
N ALA A 202 34.86 -63.88 -4.67
CA ALA A 202 33.80 -64.18 -5.65
C ALA A 202 32.35 -64.03 -5.09
N LEU A 203 31.36 -63.96 -6.01
CA LEU A 203 29.90 -64.14 -5.80
C LEU A 203 29.51 -65.63 -6.06
N PRO A 204 28.24 -66.14 -6.00
CA PRO A 204 26.92 -65.54 -6.34
C PRO A 204 25.90 -65.59 -5.15
N THR A 205 24.55 -65.74 -5.17
CA THR A 205 23.57 -66.24 -6.17
C THR A 205 22.10 -65.79 -5.90
N HIS A 206 21.23 -66.07 -6.87
CA HIS A 206 19.75 -66.07 -6.92
C HIS A 206 19.04 -67.03 -5.91
N GLU A 207 17.70 -67.14 -5.78
CA GLU A 207 16.57 -66.78 -6.67
C GLU A 207 15.23 -66.41 -5.94
N GLU A 208 14.10 -66.40 -6.68
CA GLU A 208 12.72 -66.00 -6.34
C GLU A 208 11.89 -67.10 -5.57
N GLN A 209 10.55 -67.12 -5.34
CA GLN A 209 9.37 -66.34 -5.80
C GLN A 209 8.13 -66.45 -4.83
N LYS A 210 6.92 -66.10 -5.31
CA LYS A 210 5.56 -65.94 -4.67
C LYS A 210 4.96 -67.24 -4.03
N HIS A 211 3.78 -67.31 -3.36
CA HIS A 211 2.48 -66.58 -3.48
C HIS A 211 1.54 -66.69 -2.22
N ASP A 212 0.35 -66.07 -2.31
CA ASP A 212 -0.81 -65.99 -1.38
C ASP A 212 -1.30 -67.22 -0.59
N GLY A 213 -2.09 -66.96 0.47
CA GLY A 213 -3.37 -67.68 0.70
C GLY A 213 -3.73 -68.04 2.15
N PRO A 214 -4.89 -67.60 2.72
CA PRO A 214 -5.27 -67.87 4.11
C PRO A 214 -6.38 -68.93 4.30
N VAL A 215 -6.45 -69.59 5.48
CA VAL A 215 -7.70 -70.04 6.13
C VAL A 215 -7.51 -70.37 7.63
N LYS A 216 -8.61 -70.57 8.37
CA LYS A 216 -8.73 -70.40 9.85
C LYS A 216 -8.68 -71.69 10.70
N LYS A 217 -8.11 -71.55 11.91
CA LYS A 217 -8.47 -72.20 13.20
C LYS A 217 -8.49 -73.75 13.32
N LYS A 218 -7.51 -74.29 14.04
CA LYS A 218 -7.71 -74.83 15.42
C LYS A 218 -6.36 -75.12 16.12
N ALA A 219 -6.39 -75.11 17.46
CA ALA A 219 -5.28 -75.55 18.32
C ALA A 219 -5.42 -77.07 18.65
N ALA A 220 -4.44 -77.79 19.20
CA ALA A 220 -3.16 -77.35 19.77
C ALA A 220 -2.03 -78.39 19.57
N SER A 221 -0.78 -77.94 19.55
CA SER A 221 0.45 -78.73 19.74
C SER A 221 1.57 -77.76 20.18
N LYS A 222 2.68 -78.12 20.85
CA LYS A 222 3.54 -79.32 20.78
C LYS A 222 4.38 -79.46 22.07
N LYS A 223 4.98 -80.65 22.26
CA LYS A 223 6.29 -81.02 22.88
C LYS A 223 6.83 -80.23 24.09
N LYS A 224 7.34 -80.83 25.16
CA LYS A 224 8.30 -81.98 25.34
C LYS A 224 9.78 -81.63 25.10
N SER A 225 10.48 -81.45 26.22
CA SER A 225 11.87 -81.86 26.53
C SER A 225 11.90 -82.03 28.07
N GLU A 226 12.01 -83.23 28.65
CA GLU A 226 13.24 -84.04 28.81
C GLU A 226 14.18 -83.41 29.87
N PRO A 227 14.55 -84.14 30.95
CA PRO A 227 15.51 -85.26 30.84
C PRO A 227 15.33 -86.49 31.77
N ALA A 228 16.20 -87.47 31.49
CA ALA A 228 16.76 -88.52 32.35
C ALA A 228 15.96 -89.84 32.60
N PRO A 229 16.66 -91.00 32.62
CA PRO A 229 16.09 -92.31 32.94
C PRO A 229 16.23 -92.69 34.43
N ALA A 230 15.56 -93.78 34.82
CA ALA A 230 15.88 -94.55 36.02
C ALA A 230 15.64 -96.04 35.73
N ASP A 231 16.66 -96.87 35.96
CA ASP A 231 16.54 -98.33 35.85
C ASP A 231 15.71 -98.90 37.00
N SER A 232 15.01 -100.00 36.75
CA SER A 232 14.43 -100.86 37.79
C SER A 232 14.16 -102.24 37.22
N ASP A 233 15.11 -103.16 37.40
CA ASP A 233 14.87 -104.59 37.27
C ASP A 233 13.74 -104.99 38.25
N GLY A 234 12.63 -105.48 37.69
CA GLY A 234 11.43 -105.85 38.43
C GLY A 234 10.85 -107.16 37.86
N PRO A 235 10.59 -108.19 38.67
CA PRO A 235 10.22 -109.51 38.15
C PRO A 235 8.94 -109.49 37.31
N LEU A 236 8.97 -110.18 36.17
CA LEU A 236 7.79 -110.40 35.32
C LEU A 236 6.74 -111.23 36.06
N TYR A 237 5.75 -110.55 36.65
CA TYR A 237 4.69 -111.17 37.43
C TYR A 237 3.69 -111.89 36.52
N LEU A 238 3.95 -113.17 36.23
CA LEU A 238 3.06 -114.02 35.42
C LEU A 238 1.67 -114.13 36.06
N PRO A 239 0.57 -113.89 35.32
CA PRO A 239 -0.78 -113.97 35.86
C PRO A 239 -1.09 -115.35 36.46
N TYR A 240 -1.66 -115.38 37.66
CA TYR A 240 -1.94 -116.60 38.43
C TYR A 240 -2.67 -117.70 37.63
N LYS A 241 -3.65 -117.32 36.80
CA LYS A 241 -4.37 -118.28 35.94
C LYS A 241 -3.46 -119.00 34.94
N THR A 242 -2.48 -118.30 34.37
CA THR A 242 -1.50 -118.89 33.45
C THR A 242 -0.59 -119.85 34.19
N LEU A 243 -0.08 -119.46 35.37
CA LEU A 243 0.77 -120.32 36.20
C LEU A 243 0.03 -121.61 36.61
N VAL A 244 -1.21 -121.50 37.08
CA VAL A 244 -2.05 -122.65 37.45
C VAL A 244 -2.30 -123.55 36.23
N SER A 245 -2.67 -123.00 35.07
CA SER A 245 -2.83 -123.81 33.85
C SER A 245 -1.55 -124.52 33.42
N THR A 246 -0.37 -123.92 33.58
CA THR A 246 0.91 -124.58 33.28
C THR A 246 1.20 -125.72 34.27
N VAL A 247 1.06 -125.48 35.58
CA VAL A 247 1.28 -126.52 36.60
C VAL A 247 0.28 -127.67 36.46
N SER A 248 -1.00 -127.39 36.20
CA SER A 248 -2.03 -128.41 36.00
C SER A 248 -2.00 -129.12 34.63
N SER A 249 -1.11 -128.73 33.71
CA SER A 249 -0.88 -129.43 32.43
C SER A 249 0.50 -130.10 32.34
N MET A 250 1.35 -129.95 33.35
CA MET A 250 2.58 -130.72 33.50
C MET A 250 2.30 -132.06 34.17
N VAL A 251 2.87 -133.13 33.60
CA VAL A 251 2.85 -134.48 34.18
C VAL A 251 4.17 -134.68 34.93
N PHE A 252 4.14 -134.42 36.23
CA PHE A 252 5.29 -134.64 37.12
C PHE A 252 5.54 -136.14 37.32
N SER A 253 6.81 -136.57 37.34
CA SER A 253 7.16 -137.86 37.93
C SER A 253 6.97 -137.83 39.46
N GLU A 254 6.88 -138.99 40.11
CA GLU A 254 6.58 -139.07 41.55
C GLU A 254 7.62 -138.31 42.41
N GLY A 255 8.91 -138.40 42.05
CA GLY A 255 9.98 -137.65 42.71
C GLY A 255 9.92 -136.13 42.46
N GLU A 256 9.59 -135.69 41.24
CA GLU A 256 9.40 -134.26 40.95
C GLU A 256 8.16 -133.69 41.64
N ALA A 257 7.10 -134.50 41.76
CA ALA A 257 5.90 -134.13 42.52
C ALA A 257 6.21 -134.01 44.01
N GLN A 258 6.96 -134.95 44.59
CA GLN A 258 7.41 -134.88 45.98
C GLN A 258 8.36 -133.70 46.22
N GLN A 259 9.29 -133.41 45.30
CA GLN A 259 10.20 -132.27 45.45
C GLN A 259 9.50 -130.92 45.20
N LEU A 260 8.45 -130.86 44.36
CA LEU A 260 7.58 -129.68 44.27
C LEU A 260 6.73 -129.50 45.54
N ILE A 261 6.23 -130.59 46.14
CA ILE A 261 5.53 -130.56 47.43
C ILE A 261 6.49 -130.07 48.53
N GLU A 262 7.71 -130.59 48.59
CA GLU A 262 8.76 -130.20 49.54
C GLU A 262 9.13 -128.71 49.40
N ILE A 263 9.36 -128.21 48.18
CA ILE A 263 9.59 -126.79 47.93
C ILE A 263 8.37 -125.93 48.31
N LEU A 264 7.13 -126.44 48.13
CA LEU A 264 5.92 -125.71 48.51
C LEU A 264 5.67 -125.73 50.03
N THR A 265 6.03 -126.78 50.77
CA THR A 265 5.91 -126.83 52.24
C THR A 265 7.04 -126.08 52.93
N GLU A 266 8.28 -126.20 52.43
CA GLU A 266 9.43 -125.43 52.91
C GLU A 266 9.24 -123.92 52.70
N LYS A 267 8.61 -123.52 51.59
CA LYS A 267 8.28 -122.12 51.29
C LYS A 267 6.95 -121.63 51.90
N ALA A 268 6.10 -122.53 52.39
CA ALA A 268 4.92 -122.22 53.22
C ALA A 268 5.25 -122.27 54.73
N GLY A 269 6.43 -121.74 55.08
CA GLY A 269 7.09 -122.01 56.35
C GLY A 269 6.29 -121.72 57.63
N ILE A 270 6.34 -122.70 58.54
CA ILE A 270 6.14 -122.55 60.00
C ILE A 270 4.71 -122.16 60.45
N VAL A 271 3.71 -122.98 60.12
CA VAL A 271 2.39 -122.98 60.82
C VAL A 271 1.90 -124.39 61.18
N GLN A 272 2.81 -125.29 61.59
CA GLN A 272 2.44 -126.63 62.07
C GLN A 272 2.88 -126.90 63.53
N ASP A 273 4.07 -126.43 63.96
CA ASP A 273 4.55 -126.59 65.35
C ASP A 273 3.86 -125.66 66.39
N THR A 274 3.18 -124.60 65.95
CA THR A 274 2.48 -123.66 66.84
C THR A 274 1.17 -124.20 67.42
N TRP A 275 0.67 -125.35 66.95
CA TRP A 275 -0.63 -125.90 67.36
C TRP A 275 -0.59 -126.86 68.57
N HIS A 276 0.58 -127.22 69.10
CA HIS A 276 0.70 -128.25 70.15
C HIS A 276 1.35 -127.80 71.47
N THR A 277 1.75 -126.53 71.58
CA THR A 277 2.41 -125.96 72.78
C THR A 277 1.59 -124.93 73.55
N ALA A 278 0.31 -124.72 73.19
CA ALA A 278 -0.61 -123.79 73.85
C ALA A 278 -1.40 -124.41 75.05
N THR A 279 -0.84 -125.40 75.75
CA THR A 279 -1.52 -126.19 76.78
C THR A 279 -1.34 -125.65 78.21
N GLN A 280 -1.87 -124.47 78.51
CA GLN A 280 -2.23 -124.11 79.89
C GLN A 280 -3.29 -123.00 80.03
N LYS A 281 -4.45 -123.35 80.60
CA LYS A 281 -5.48 -122.44 81.17
C LYS A 281 -6.15 -121.42 80.22
N GLY A 282 -6.57 -121.87 79.05
CA GLY A 282 -7.57 -121.17 78.23
C GLY A 282 -8.20 -122.12 77.20
N ASP A 283 -9.48 -121.91 76.86
CA ASP A 283 -10.07 -122.56 75.70
C ASP A 283 -9.46 -121.95 74.42
N PRO A 284 -8.78 -122.73 73.55
CA PRO A 284 -8.18 -122.19 72.33
C PRO A 284 -9.22 -121.56 71.40
N VAL A 285 -10.48 -122.03 71.41
CA VAL A 285 -11.57 -121.44 70.63
C VAL A 285 -11.90 -120.04 71.14
N ALA A 286 -11.84 -119.80 72.46
CA ALA A 286 -12.07 -118.48 73.05
C ALA A 286 -10.90 -117.49 72.81
N VAL A 287 -9.67 -117.98 72.67
CA VAL A 287 -8.51 -117.13 72.28
C VAL A 287 -8.60 -116.76 70.80
N LEU A 288 -8.87 -117.73 69.92
CA LEU A 288 -9.05 -117.47 68.49
C LEU A 288 -10.25 -116.56 68.21
N LYS A 289 -11.35 -116.69 68.97
CA LYS A 289 -12.48 -115.75 68.92
C LYS A 289 -12.07 -114.32 69.29
N ARG A 290 -11.34 -114.11 70.40
CA ARG A 290 -10.83 -112.76 70.73
C ARG A 290 -9.90 -112.19 69.66
N GLN A 291 -9.02 -113.01 69.09
CA GLN A 291 -8.14 -112.56 68.00
C GLN A 291 -8.93 -112.23 66.72
N LEU A 292 -10.00 -112.97 66.42
CA LEU A 292 -10.92 -112.66 65.33
C LEU A 292 -11.69 -111.36 65.61
N GLU A 293 -12.29 -111.22 66.79
CA GLU A 293 -13.00 -110.01 67.24
C GLU A 293 -12.07 -108.77 67.20
N GLU A 294 -10.81 -108.91 67.61
CA GLU A 294 -9.81 -107.85 67.53
C GLU A 294 -9.38 -107.54 66.09
N LYS A 295 -9.29 -108.55 65.21
CA LYS A 295 -8.98 -108.36 63.78
C LYS A 295 -10.14 -107.78 62.99
N GLU A 296 -11.37 -108.19 63.28
CA GLU A 296 -12.60 -107.59 62.74
C GLU A 296 -12.70 -106.13 63.20
N LYS A 297 -12.40 -105.83 64.48
CA LYS A 297 -12.33 -104.45 64.96
C LYS A 297 -11.25 -103.63 64.23
N GLN A 298 -10.02 -104.16 64.09
CA GLN A 298 -8.95 -103.50 63.33
C GLN A 298 -9.36 -103.24 61.88
N LEU A 299 -10.02 -104.21 61.22
CA LEU A 299 -10.55 -104.07 59.87
C LEU A 299 -11.67 -103.02 59.78
N THR A 300 -12.56 -102.91 60.77
CA THR A 300 -13.57 -101.83 60.81
C THR A 300 -12.93 -100.46 60.94
N THR A 301 -11.95 -100.28 61.83
CA THR A 301 -11.23 -98.99 61.96
C THR A 301 -10.42 -98.66 60.70
N GLU A 302 -9.76 -99.63 60.06
CA GLU A 302 -9.04 -99.40 58.81
C GLU A 302 -10.00 -99.06 57.64
N GLN A 303 -11.18 -99.67 57.59
CA GLN A 303 -12.22 -99.35 56.61
C GLN A 303 -12.84 -97.96 56.86
N GLU A 304 -13.00 -97.54 58.11
CA GLU A 304 -13.44 -96.20 58.50
C GLU A 304 -12.37 -95.15 58.15
N ASP A 305 -11.10 -95.39 58.47
CA ASP A 305 -9.97 -94.54 58.06
C ASP A 305 -9.83 -94.45 56.54
N ALA A 306 -9.98 -95.56 55.82
CA ALA A 306 -10.00 -95.58 54.36
C ALA A 306 -11.23 -94.85 53.78
N ALA A 307 -12.38 -94.87 54.46
CA ALA A 307 -13.54 -94.07 54.09
C ALA A 307 -13.31 -92.56 54.33
N ALA A 308 -12.70 -92.20 55.46
CA ALA A 308 -12.31 -90.83 55.78
C ALA A 308 -11.28 -90.28 54.79
N ALA A 309 -10.25 -91.07 54.44
CA ALA A 309 -9.27 -90.72 53.41
C ALA A 309 -9.93 -90.54 52.02
N ARG A 310 -10.84 -91.43 51.63
CA ARG A 310 -11.64 -91.30 50.39
C ARG A 310 -12.56 -90.08 50.39
N ASN A 311 -13.10 -89.68 51.55
CA ASN A 311 -13.89 -88.46 51.70
C ASN A 311 -13.00 -87.22 51.53
N LYS A 312 -11.89 -87.14 52.26
CA LYS A 312 -10.93 -86.03 52.19
C LYS A 312 -10.31 -85.87 50.79
N LEU A 313 -10.04 -86.96 50.09
CA LEU A 313 -9.60 -86.93 48.69
C LEU A 313 -10.68 -86.37 47.74
N ARG A 314 -11.96 -86.68 47.98
CA ARG A 314 -13.09 -86.10 47.23
C ARG A 314 -13.27 -84.60 47.52
N GLU A 315 -13.07 -84.18 48.76
CA GLU A 315 -13.12 -82.77 49.17
C GLU A 315 -11.99 -81.97 48.51
N LEU A 316 -10.73 -82.39 48.66
CA LEU A 316 -9.58 -81.79 47.97
C LEU A 316 -9.74 -81.79 46.44
N SER A 317 -10.35 -82.82 45.85
CA SER A 317 -10.66 -82.85 44.41
C SER A 317 -11.72 -81.82 44.01
N LYS A 318 -12.73 -81.59 44.86
CA LYS A 318 -13.79 -80.58 44.66
C LYS A 318 -13.24 -79.17 44.84
N GLU A 319 -12.37 -78.95 45.83
CA GLU A 319 -11.65 -77.69 46.03
C GLU A 319 -10.73 -77.37 44.85
N LEU A 320 -9.92 -78.33 44.40
CA LEU A 320 -9.06 -78.17 43.22
C LEU A 320 -9.87 -77.87 41.94
N ALA A 321 -11.06 -78.46 41.79
CA ALA A 321 -11.98 -78.15 40.69
C ALA A 321 -12.57 -76.73 40.82
N ALA A 322 -12.98 -76.33 42.02
CA ALA A 322 -13.47 -74.98 42.29
C ALA A 322 -12.39 -73.91 42.07
N GLU A 323 -11.15 -74.16 42.50
CA GLU A 323 -10.04 -73.22 42.34
C GLU A 323 -9.60 -73.10 40.87
N ARG A 324 -9.62 -74.20 40.11
CA ARG A 324 -9.47 -74.15 38.64
C ARG A 324 -10.58 -73.34 37.97
N ALA A 325 -11.83 -73.44 38.44
CA ALA A 325 -12.93 -72.63 37.93
C ALA A 325 -12.78 -71.14 38.28
N LYS A 326 -12.34 -70.80 39.50
CA LYS A 326 -11.99 -69.41 39.89
C LYS A 326 -10.85 -68.88 39.02
N ALA A 327 -9.77 -69.64 38.85
CA ALA A 327 -8.63 -69.26 38.03
C ALA A 327 -9.03 -68.99 36.57
N ALA A 328 -9.83 -69.87 35.96
CA ALA A 328 -10.37 -69.66 34.61
C ALA A 328 -11.29 -68.43 34.51
N ALA A 329 -12.08 -68.15 35.55
CA ALA A 329 -12.92 -66.95 35.60
C ALA A 329 -12.10 -65.64 35.76
N VAL A 330 -10.98 -65.68 36.50
CA VAL A 330 -10.02 -64.58 36.58
C VAL A 330 -9.29 -64.39 35.25
N GLU A 331 -8.81 -65.47 34.63
CA GLU A 331 -8.18 -65.44 33.30
C GLU A 331 -9.12 -64.87 32.23
N GLY A 332 -10.41 -65.23 32.28
CA GLY A 332 -11.45 -64.65 31.43
C GLY A 332 -11.59 -63.14 31.62
N LYS A 333 -11.76 -62.68 32.87
CA LYS A 333 -11.84 -61.25 33.21
C LYS A 333 -10.59 -60.47 32.79
N LEU A 334 -9.40 -61.05 32.94
CA LEU A 334 -8.14 -60.43 32.50
C LEU A 334 -8.08 -60.32 30.97
N LYS A 335 -8.51 -61.34 30.22
CA LYS A 335 -8.61 -61.27 28.75
C LYS A 335 -9.64 -60.23 28.28
N GLU A 336 -10.78 -60.12 28.95
CA GLU A 336 -11.77 -59.08 28.67
C GLU A 336 -11.22 -57.67 28.94
N GLN A 337 -10.49 -57.48 30.04
CA GLN A 337 -9.81 -56.21 30.34
C GLN A 337 -8.71 -55.90 29.31
N LEU A 338 -7.92 -56.88 28.89
CA LEU A 338 -6.87 -56.71 27.87
C LEU A 338 -7.50 -56.29 26.53
N LEU A 339 -8.53 -57.00 26.06
CA LEU A 339 -9.32 -56.64 24.87
C LEU A 339 -10.03 -55.28 25.01
N ALA A 340 -10.37 -54.84 26.23
CA ALA A 340 -10.91 -53.49 26.46
C ALA A 340 -9.81 -52.43 26.34
N ARG A 341 -8.61 -52.67 26.87
CA ARG A 341 -7.45 -51.78 26.74
C ARG A 341 -6.94 -51.68 25.30
N GLU A 342 -6.92 -52.78 24.54
CA GLU A 342 -6.62 -52.75 23.10
C GLU A 342 -7.59 -51.84 22.33
N ARG A 343 -8.89 -51.85 22.68
CA ARG A 343 -9.87 -50.92 22.12
C ARG A 343 -9.69 -49.48 22.61
N GLU A 344 -9.34 -49.25 23.88
CA GLU A 344 -8.96 -47.91 24.37
C GLU A 344 -7.76 -47.37 23.56
N ILE A 345 -6.72 -48.19 23.33
CA ILE A 345 -5.51 -47.82 22.58
C ILE A 345 -5.85 -47.53 21.12
N ALA A 346 -6.60 -48.41 20.44
CA ALA A 346 -7.02 -48.17 19.05
C ALA A 346 -7.88 -46.90 18.91
N ALA A 347 -8.76 -46.61 19.87
CA ALA A 347 -9.57 -45.39 19.89
C ALA A 347 -8.77 -44.12 20.26
N VAL A 348 -7.63 -44.24 20.94
CA VAL A 348 -6.66 -43.15 21.13
C VAL A 348 -5.86 -42.93 19.86
N GLN A 349 -5.33 -43.99 19.23
CA GLN A 349 -4.60 -43.92 17.96
C GLN A 349 -5.45 -43.31 16.84
N ALA A 350 -6.71 -43.72 16.71
CA ALA A 350 -7.63 -43.17 15.71
C ALA A 350 -7.92 -41.66 15.93
N ARG A 351 -8.12 -41.22 17.19
CA ARG A 351 -8.31 -39.79 17.51
C ARG A 351 -7.04 -38.97 17.29
N MET A 352 -5.88 -39.52 17.64
CA MET A 352 -4.58 -38.91 17.39
C MET A 352 -4.32 -38.75 15.89
N GLN A 353 -4.60 -39.78 15.09
CA GLN A 353 -4.47 -39.72 13.62
C GLN A 353 -5.46 -38.73 13.00
N ALA A 354 -6.71 -38.66 13.48
CA ALA A 354 -7.68 -37.66 13.04
C ALA A 354 -7.19 -36.23 13.35
N SER A 355 -6.76 -35.96 14.58
CA SER A 355 -6.22 -34.65 14.98
C SER A 355 -4.98 -34.26 14.17
N TYR A 356 -4.07 -35.18 13.85
CA TYR A 356 -2.97 -34.90 12.92
C TYR A 356 -3.46 -34.58 11.50
N GLN A 357 -4.47 -35.29 11.00
CA GLN A 357 -5.06 -35.03 9.68
C GLN A 357 -5.73 -33.65 9.62
N ASP A 358 -6.44 -33.27 10.69
CA ASP A 358 -7.09 -31.98 10.86
C ASP A 358 -6.05 -30.85 10.89
N HIS A 359 -5.02 -30.95 11.75
CA HIS A 359 -3.93 -29.95 11.82
C HIS A 359 -3.12 -29.85 10.51
N VAL A 360 -2.93 -30.94 9.76
CA VAL A 360 -2.32 -30.88 8.43
C VAL A 360 -3.23 -30.12 7.46
N SER A 361 -4.54 -30.32 7.51
CA SER A 361 -5.49 -29.59 6.67
C SER A 361 -5.56 -28.10 7.01
N GLU A 362 -5.52 -27.76 8.31
CA GLU A 362 -5.45 -26.39 8.81
C GLU A 362 -4.14 -25.71 8.39
N THR A 363 -3.01 -26.40 8.55
CA THR A 363 -1.69 -25.91 8.10
C THR A 363 -1.68 -25.65 6.59
N GLN A 364 -2.27 -26.54 5.78
CA GLN A 364 -2.43 -26.33 4.34
C GLN A 364 -3.35 -25.16 4.01
N GLN A 365 -4.44 -24.97 4.76
CA GLN A 365 -5.34 -23.81 4.59
C GLN A 365 -4.64 -22.50 4.96
N LEU A 366 -3.83 -22.48 6.03
CA LEU A 366 -3.03 -21.33 6.44
C LEU A 366 -1.92 -21.02 5.42
N GLN A 367 -1.19 -22.02 4.92
CA GLN A 367 -0.24 -21.84 3.81
C GLN A 367 -0.93 -21.32 2.55
N GLY A 368 -2.15 -21.79 2.25
CA GLY A 368 -2.98 -21.27 1.15
C GLY A 368 -3.31 -19.78 1.34
N LYS A 369 -3.80 -19.40 2.52
CA LYS A 369 -4.08 -18.00 2.89
C LYS A 369 -2.82 -17.13 2.78
N ILE A 370 -1.69 -17.57 3.34
CA ILE A 370 -0.40 -16.88 3.28
C ILE A 370 0.00 -16.66 1.81
N ARG A 371 -0.08 -17.69 0.96
CA ARG A 371 0.26 -17.56 -0.46
C ARG A 371 -0.66 -16.57 -1.19
N THR A 372 -1.97 -16.59 -0.94
CA THR A 372 -2.90 -15.60 -1.53
C THR A 372 -2.68 -14.18 -1.01
N LEU A 373 -2.22 -14.01 0.23
CA LEU A 373 -1.87 -12.70 0.79
C LEU A 373 -0.53 -12.20 0.22
N GLN A 374 0.46 -13.08 0.04
CA GLN A 374 1.70 -12.76 -0.67
C GLN A 374 1.42 -12.36 -2.12
N GLU A 375 0.59 -13.12 -2.84
CA GLU A 375 0.17 -12.81 -4.21
C GLU A 375 -0.60 -11.48 -4.30
N GLN A 376 -1.40 -11.11 -3.29
CA GLN A 376 -2.03 -9.79 -3.20
C GLN A 376 -1.05 -8.67 -2.83
N LEU A 377 -0.04 -8.94 -2.00
CA LEU A 377 1.00 -7.98 -1.61
C LEU A 377 2.03 -7.72 -2.73
N GLU A 378 2.22 -8.68 -3.63
CA GLU A 378 3.10 -8.57 -4.80
C GLU A 378 2.35 -7.95 -6.00
N ASN A 379 1.15 -8.46 -6.32
CA ASN A 379 0.37 -7.93 -7.45
C ASN A 379 -0.38 -6.63 -7.14
N GLY A 380 -0.70 -6.35 -5.87
CA GLY A 380 -1.41 -5.13 -5.46
C GLY A 380 -0.65 -3.85 -5.79
N PRO A 381 0.58 -3.66 -5.26
CA PRO A 381 1.44 -2.52 -5.58
C PRO A 381 1.79 -2.46 -7.08
N ASN A 382 2.09 -3.60 -7.72
CA ASN A 382 2.35 -3.63 -9.17
C ASN A 382 1.13 -3.20 -10.00
N THR A 383 -0.08 -3.60 -9.61
CA THR A 383 -1.32 -3.17 -10.28
C THR A 383 -1.61 -1.68 -10.06
N GLN A 384 -1.35 -1.16 -8.86
CA GLN A 384 -1.47 0.27 -8.57
C GLN A 384 -0.43 1.09 -9.34
N LEU A 385 0.83 0.63 -9.37
CA LEU A 385 1.91 1.26 -10.13
C LEU A 385 1.61 1.26 -11.64
N ALA A 386 1.11 0.15 -12.18
CA ALA A 386 0.71 0.07 -13.59
C ALA A 386 -0.44 1.05 -13.93
N ARG A 387 -1.44 1.20 -13.04
CA ARG A 387 -2.49 2.22 -13.19
C ARG A 387 -1.93 3.63 -13.13
N LEU A 388 -1.10 3.94 -12.13
CA LEU A 388 -0.48 5.26 -11.97
C LEU A 388 0.45 5.60 -13.16
N GLN A 389 1.13 4.61 -13.75
CA GLN A 389 1.90 4.76 -14.99
C GLN A 389 0.99 5.00 -16.21
N GLN A 390 -0.13 4.29 -16.33
CA GLN A 390 -1.12 4.49 -17.39
C GLN A 390 -1.77 5.88 -17.27
N GLU A 391 -2.18 6.28 -16.07
CA GLU A 391 -2.72 7.62 -15.76
C GLU A 391 -1.68 8.71 -16.05
N ASN A 392 -0.41 8.50 -15.70
CA ASN A 392 0.68 9.40 -16.10
C ASN A 392 0.89 9.48 -17.62
N SER A 393 0.71 8.39 -18.37
CA SER A 393 0.74 8.45 -19.83
C SER A 393 -0.43 9.29 -20.34
N ILE A 394 -1.66 8.96 -19.93
CA ILE A 394 -2.88 9.67 -20.33
C ILE A 394 -2.77 11.17 -20.00
N LEU A 395 -2.23 11.54 -18.85
CA LEU A 395 -2.01 12.95 -18.47
C LEU A 395 -0.94 13.63 -19.32
N ARG A 396 0.17 12.95 -19.68
CA ARG A 396 1.16 13.49 -20.63
C ARG A 396 0.60 13.62 -22.04
N ASP A 397 -0.15 12.62 -22.49
CA ASP A 397 -0.75 12.59 -23.83
C ASP A 397 -1.84 13.68 -23.96
N ALA A 398 -2.66 13.87 -22.90
CA ALA A 398 -3.62 14.97 -22.81
C ALA A 398 -2.93 16.34 -22.69
N LEU A 399 -1.83 16.46 -21.92
CA LEU A 399 -1.04 17.70 -21.84
C LEU A 399 -0.42 18.04 -23.20
N ASN A 400 0.23 17.08 -23.86
CA ASN A 400 0.80 17.24 -25.20
C ASN A 400 -0.27 17.61 -26.23
N GLN A 401 -1.46 17.01 -26.16
CA GLN A 401 -2.59 17.34 -27.03
C GLN A 401 -3.15 18.74 -26.74
N ALA A 402 -3.24 19.15 -25.47
CA ALA A 402 -3.68 20.49 -25.08
C ALA A 402 -2.67 21.57 -25.48
N THR A 403 -1.37 21.32 -25.28
CA THR A 403 -0.27 22.18 -25.74
C THR A 403 -0.29 22.30 -27.26
N SER A 404 -0.30 21.19 -27.99
CA SER A 404 -0.35 21.20 -29.46
C SER A 404 -1.62 21.84 -30.02
N GLN A 405 -2.78 21.67 -29.36
CA GLN A 405 -4.01 22.37 -29.75
C GLN A 405 -3.91 23.88 -29.48
N THR A 406 -3.25 24.29 -28.39
CA THR A 406 -3.04 25.70 -28.04
C THR A 406 -2.05 26.36 -28.98
N GLU A 407 -0.91 25.72 -29.25
CA GLU A 407 0.07 26.14 -30.27
C GLU A 407 -0.59 26.22 -31.66
N SER A 408 -1.44 25.26 -32.02
CA SER A 408 -2.16 25.26 -33.30
C SER A 408 -3.16 26.41 -33.40
N LYS A 409 -3.93 26.68 -32.34
CA LYS A 409 -4.82 27.86 -32.24
C LYS A 409 -4.03 29.17 -32.33
N GLN A 410 -2.97 29.32 -31.53
CA GLN A 410 -2.10 30.50 -31.55
C GLN A 410 -1.45 30.70 -32.92
N ASN A 411 -0.98 29.65 -33.60
CA ASN A 411 -0.44 29.75 -34.96
C ASN A 411 -1.52 30.13 -35.99
N ALA A 412 -2.77 29.63 -35.84
CA ALA A 412 -3.88 30.01 -36.71
C ALA A 412 -4.32 31.47 -36.48
N GLU A 413 -4.40 31.92 -35.23
CA GLU A 413 -4.66 33.31 -34.86
C GLU A 413 -3.54 34.24 -35.35
N LEU A 414 -2.27 33.86 -35.16
CA LEU A 414 -1.11 34.61 -35.63
C LEU A 414 -1.04 34.65 -37.17
N ALA A 415 -1.44 33.58 -37.86
CA ALA A 415 -1.62 33.57 -39.32
C ALA A 415 -2.76 34.49 -39.76
N LYS A 416 -3.88 34.52 -39.03
CA LYS A 416 -5.02 35.43 -39.27
C LYS A 416 -4.63 36.89 -39.03
N LEU A 417 -3.91 37.21 -37.96
CA LEU A 417 -3.35 38.55 -37.71
C LEU A 417 -2.38 38.95 -38.83
N ARG A 418 -1.48 38.05 -39.27
CA ARG A 418 -0.61 38.30 -40.44
C ARG A 418 -1.42 38.57 -41.71
N GLN A 419 -2.51 37.84 -41.95
CA GLN A 419 -3.41 38.06 -43.09
C GLN A 419 -4.14 39.40 -42.98
N GLU A 420 -4.58 39.80 -41.78
CA GLU A 420 -5.23 41.09 -41.52
C GLU A 420 -4.26 42.27 -41.66
N CYS A 421 -3.03 42.15 -41.15
CA CYS A 421 -1.95 43.12 -41.41
C CYS A 421 -1.66 43.26 -42.91
N ASN A 422 -1.55 42.16 -43.65
CA ASN A 422 -1.33 42.19 -45.10
C ASN A 422 -2.54 42.80 -45.86
N LYS A 423 -3.77 42.53 -45.39
CA LYS A 423 -5.00 43.12 -45.96
C LYS A 423 -5.07 44.63 -45.71
N LEU A 424 -4.77 45.08 -44.49
CA LEU A 424 -4.70 46.50 -44.14
C LEU A 424 -3.56 47.22 -44.88
N MET A 425 -2.41 46.57 -45.06
CA MET A 425 -1.30 47.11 -45.86
C MET A 425 -1.70 47.27 -47.33
N LYS A 426 -2.44 46.31 -47.90
CA LYS A 426 -2.97 46.40 -49.27
C LYS A 426 -4.07 47.45 -49.42
N GLU A 427 -4.98 47.56 -48.45
CA GLU A 427 -5.98 48.64 -48.43
C GLU A 427 -5.33 50.02 -48.26
N LEU A 428 -4.22 50.12 -47.53
CA LEU A 428 -3.45 51.35 -47.38
C LEU A 428 -2.72 51.72 -48.68
N SER A 429 -2.12 50.75 -49.38
CA SER A 429 -1.52 51.01 -50.70
C SER A 429 -2.57 51.39 -51.74
N GLU A 430 -3.71 50.69 -51.79
CA GLU A 430 -4.83 51.01 -52.69
C GLU A 430 -5.38 52.42 -52.40
N LYS A 431 -5.57 52.78 -51.13
CA LYS A 431 -5.97 54.15 -50.74
C LYS A 431 -4.91 55.19 -51.10
N SER A 432 -3.62 54.86 -50.97
CA SER A 432 -2.52 55.76 -51.37
C SER A 432 -2.46 55.96 -52.88
N GLU A 433 -2.69 54.91 -53.67
CA GLU A 433 -2.77 54.98 -55.13
C GLU A 433 -3.98 55.80 -55.57
N VAL A 434 -5.15 55.60 -54.94
CA VAL A 434 -6.35 56.39 -55.21
C VAL A 434 -6.14 57.86 -54.85
N LEU A 435 -5.57 58.16 -53.68
CA LEU A 435 -5.28 59.54 -53.27
C LEU A 435 -4.26 60.21 -54.21
N GLN A 436 -3.25 59.47 -54.69
CA GLN A 436 -2.31 59.95 -55.70
C GLN A 436 -3.00 60.21 -57.06
N GLN A 437 -3.97 59.38 -57.46
CA GLN A 437 -4.78 59.61 -58.65
C GLN A 437 -5.71 60.82 -58.49
N GLU A 438 -6.32 61.02 -57.32
CA GLU A 438 -7.12 62.22 -57.01
C GLU A 438 -6.25 63.48 -57.01
N GLU A 439 -5.03 63.43 -56.48
CA GLU A 439 -4.08 64.55 -56.52
C GLU A 439 -3.65 64.89 -57.97
N GLN A 440 -3.42 63.89 -58.81
CA GLN A 440 -3.16 64.08 -60.25
C GLN A 440 -4.39 64.65 -60.97
N GLN A 441 -5.60 64.17 -60.66
CA GLN A 441 -6.83 64.73 -61.20
C GLN A 441 -7.02 66.19 -60.76
N LYS A 442 -6.80 66.51 -59.49
CA LYS A 442 -6.83 67.88 -58.95
C LYS A 442 -5.88 68.79 -59.72
N LYS A 443 -4.61 68.39 -59.90
CA LYS A 443 -3.63 69.14 -60.72
C LYS A 443 -4.12 69.31 -62.17
N SER A 444 -4.77 68.30 -62.76
CA SER A 444 -5.37 68.42 -64.10
C SER A 444 -6.55 69.42 -64.15
N TRP A 445 -7.36 69.50 -63.08
CA TRP A 445 -8.48 70.43 -62.97
C TRP A 445 -8.02 71.85 -62.67
N GLU A 446 -6.95 72.01 -61.89
CA GLU A 446 -6.27 73.27 -61.60
C GLU A 446 -5.65 73.87 -62.88
N ILE A 447 -4.95 73.07 -63.69
CA ILE A 447 -4.47 73.47 -65.02
C ILE A 447 -5.62 73.88 -65.95
N LYS A 448 -6.73 73.12 -65.95
CA LYS A 448 -7.94 73.48 -66.74
C LYS A 448 -8.59 74.77 -66.23
N ALA A 449 -8.65 74.99 -64.91
CA ALA A 449 -9.21 76.17 -64.30
C ALA A 449 -8.45 77.43 -64.73
N VAL A 450 -7.11 77.42 -64.59
CA VAL A 450 -6.22 78.50 -65.08
C VAL A 450 -6.35 78.70 -66.59
N ALA A 451 -6.51 77.63 -67.38
CA ALA A 451 -6.75 77.75 -68.82
C ALA A 451 -8.11 78.41 -69.14
N SER A 452 -9.17 78.10 -68.39
CA SER A 452 -10.49 78.74 -68.54
C SER A 452 -10.53 80.17 -68.00
N GLU A 453 -9.79 80.46 -66.93
CA GLU A 453 -9.60 81.82 -66.40
C GLU A 453 -8.92 82.71 -67.44
N LYS A 454 -7.85 82.22 -68.07
CA LYS A 454 -7.19 82.91 -69.20
C LYS A 454 -8.11 83.08 -70.42
N GLN A 455 -9.03 82.15 -70.69
CA GLN A 455 -10.06 82.34 -71.72
C GLN A 455 -11.06 83.43 -71.33
N ILE A 456 -11.45 83.52 -70.06
CA ILE A 456 -12.31 84.58 -69.54
C ILE A 456 -11.60 85.94 -69.63
N GLU A 457 -10.32 86.03 -69.26
CA GLU A 457 -9.51 87.25 -69.44
C GLU A 457 -9.44 87.67 -70.91
N GLN A 458 -9.21 86.73 -71.83
CA GLN A 458 -9.15 87.00 -73.27
C GLN A 458 -10.52 87.45 -73.82
N LEU A 459 -11.61 86.83 -73.38
CA LEU A 459 -12.96 87.26 -73.73
C LEU A 459 -13.26 88.67 -73.18
N GLN A 460 -12.94 88.95 -71.92
CA GLN A 460 -13.07 90.30 -71.36
C GLN A 460 -12.21 91.33 -72.08
N ALA A 461 -11.00 90.98 -72.52
CA ALA A 461 -10.17 91.86 -73.33
C ALA A 461 -10.84 92.18 -74.68
N SER A 462 -11.33 91.15 -75.38
CA SER A 462 -12.08 91.35 -76.64
C SER A 462 -13.40 92.12 -76.45
N GLN A 463 -14.06 91.95 -75.30
CA GLN A 463 -15.25 92.73 -74.93
C GLN A 463 -14.88 94.21 -74.71
N ARG A 464 -13.80 94.50 -73.97
CA ARG A 464 -13.32 95.88 -73.77
C ARG A 464 -12.89 96.54 -75.09
N GLU A 465 -12.30 95.78 -76.03
CA GLU A 465 -12.02 96.27 -77.39
C GLU A 465 -13.31 96.56 -78.17
N VAL A 466 -14.29 95.65 -78.16
CA VAL A 466 -15.60 95.87 -78.80
C VAL A 466 -16.31 97.07 -78.19
N GLU A 467 -16.37 97.18 -76.86
CA GLU A 467 -16.91 98.33 -76.13
C GLU A 467 -16.19 99.63 -76.49
N ALA A 468 -14.86 99.63 -76.60
CA ALA A 468 -14.10 100.79 -77.06
C ALA A 468 -14.42 101.17 -78.53
N THR A 469 -14.61 100.20 -79.42
CA THR A 469 -15.04 100.49 -80.81
C THR A 469 -16.49 100.97 -80.90
N LEU A 470 -17.38 100.47 -80.04
CA LEU A 470 -18.76 100.92 -79.92
C LEU A 470 -18.85 102.33 -79.32
N GLN A 471 -18.04 102.62 -78.29
CA GLN A 471 -17.90 103.98 -77.75
C GLN A 471 -17.35 104.94 -78.81
N LYS A 472 -16.29 104.56 -79.53
CA LYS A 472 -15.76 105.36 -80.64
C LYS A 472 -16.81 105.62 -81.73
N ARG A 473 -17.63 104.62 -82.08
CA ARG A 473 -18.77 104.79 -82.99
C ARG A 473 -19.89 105.65 -82.41
N LEU A 474 -20.14 105.57 -81.10
CA LEU A 474 -21.10 106.43 -80.42
C LEU A 474 -20.63 107.89 -80.39
N ASP A 475 -19.32 108.12 -80.22
CA ASP A 475 -18.70 109.43 -80.31
C ASP A 475 -18.74 109.96 -81.75
N GLU A 476 -18.40 109.14 -82.75
CA GLU A 476 -18.53 109.45 -84.18
C GLU A 476 -19.98 109.82 -84.55
N VAL A 477 -20.96 109.00 -84.14
CA VAL A 477 -22.40 109.25 -84.36
C VAL A 477 -22.90 110.46 -83.56
N SER A 478 -22.36 110.74 -82.37
CA SER A 478 -22.67 111.96 -81.61
C SER A 478 -22.11 113.19 -82.30
N ASP A 479 -20.95 113.08 -82.94
CA ASP A 479 -20.32 114.16 -83.70
C ASP A 479 -20.99 114.36 -85.07
N GLU A 480 -21.49 113.30 -85.71
CA GLU A 480 -22.42 113.37 -86.85
C GLU A 480 -23.78 113.93 -86.45
N LEU A 481 -24.32 113.58 -85.28
CA LEU A 481 -25.54 114.16 -84.74
C LEU A 481 -25.34 115.66 -84.45
N ARG A 482 -24.17 116.07 -83.93
CA ARG A 482 -23.81 117.47 -83.75
C ARG A 482 -23.67 118.23 -85.07
N LYS A 483 -23.05 117.60 -86.09
CA LYS A 483 -22.96 118.16 -87.46
C LYS A 483 -24.34 118.29 -88.10
N THR A 484 -25.17 117.25 -88.02
CA THR A 484 -26.53 117.23 -88.59
C THR A 484 -27.52 118.07 -87.80
N GLN A 485 -27.35 118.26 -86.49
CA GLN A 485 -28.11 119.24 -85.71
C GLN A 485 -27.68 120.67 -86.04
N THR A 486 -26.42 120.90 -86.41
CA THR A 486 -25.94 122.19 -86.90
C THR A 486 -26.46 122.47 -88.32
N SER A 487 -26.42 121.48 -89.22
CA SER A 487 -27.03 121.62 -90.55
C SER A 487 -28.55 121.71 -90.46
N TYR A 488 -29.22 121.03 -89.52
CA TYR A 488 -30.65 121.17 -89.25
C TYR A 488 -30.99 122.56 -88.71
N LYS A 489 -30.14 123.19 -87.89
CA LYS A 489 -30.31 124.61 -87.51
C LYS A 489 -30.22 125.54 -88.72
N SER A 490 -29.30 125.28 -89.66
CA SER A 490 -29.28 125.99 -90.95
C SER A 490 -30.55 125.72 -91.75
N LEU A 491 -30.92 124.45 -91.90
CA LEU A 491 -32.09 124.02 -92.66
C LEU A 491 -33.41 124.50 -92.04
N LEU A 492 -33.44 124.79 -90.74
CA LEU A 492 -34.60 125.36 -90.04
C LEU A 492 -34.69 126.87 -90.28
N ALA A 493 -33.55 127.59 -90.33
CA ALA A 493 -33.52 128.97 -90.82
C ALA A 493 -33.92 129.08 -92.30
N ASP A 494 -33.51 128.11 -93.13
CA ASP A 494 -33.96 128.00 -94.53
C ASP A 494 -35.43 127.51 -94.64
N ALA A 495 -35.92 126.69 -93.71
CA ALA A 495 -37.31 126.24 -93.68
C ALA A 495 -38.28 127.33 -93.20
N GLU A 496 -37.89 128.18 -92.25
CA GLU A 496 -38.65 129.41 -91.94
C GLU A 496 -38.74 130.34 -93.16
N LYS A 497 -37.73 130.32 -94.02
CA LYS A 497 -37.69 131.01 -95.32
C LYS A 497 -38.54 130.31 -96.41
N ALA A 498 -38.74 129.00 -96.30
CA ALA A 498 -39.44 128.17 -97.29
C ALA A 498 -40.89 127.80 -96.91
N LYS A 499 -41.37 128.18 -95.71
CA LYS A 499 -42.73 127.89 -95.20
C LYS A 499 -43.84 128.71 -95.87
N GLY A 500 -43.71 128.97 -97.17
CA GLY A 500 -44.68 129.68 -98.02
C GLY A 500 -45.48 128.78 -98.97
N GLN A 501 -45.16 127.48 -99.05
CA GLN A 501 -45.89 126.49 -99.86
C GLN A 501 -46.10 125.19 -99.05
N GLN A 502 -47.26 124.54 -99.24
CA GLN A 502 -47.84 123.66 -98.21
C GLN A 502 -48.57 122.43 -98.80
N GLN A 503 -48.52 121.32 -98.04
CA GLN A 503 -49.37 120.12 -98.09
C GLN A 503 -49.41 119.25 -99.37
N SER A 504 -48.77 118.09 -99.25
CA SER A 504 -49.39 116.76 -99.49
C SER A 504 -48.50 115.72 -98.78
N ILE A 505 -48.65 115.45 -97.49
CA ILE A 505 -49.72 114.68 -96.80
C ILE A 505 -49.80 113.22 -97.25
N ALA A 506 -49.88 112.35 -96.24
CA ALA A 506 -49.86 110.91 -96.35
C ALA A 506 -51.04 110.34 -97.15
N GLU A 507 -50.73 109.35 -97.97
CA GLU A 507 -51.65 108.30 -98.38
C GLU A 507 -50.93 106.94 -98.32
N LEU A 508 -51.68 105.85 -98.36
CA LEU A 508 -51.19 104.46 -98.29
C LEU A 508 -50.45 104.06 -97.00
N GLN A 509 -51.08 104.38 -95.86
CA GLN A 509 -51.07 103.46 -94.71
C GLN A 509 -51.72 102.12 -95.11
N ALA A 510 -50.99 101.26 -95.81
CA ALA A 510 -51.46 99.95 -96.30
C ALA A 510 -50.78 98.76 -95.59
N LYS A 511 -50.61 98.85 -94.26
CA LYS A 511 -50.18 97.72 -93.42
C LYS A 511 -51.38 96.84 -93.06
N LEU A 512 -51.36 95.55 -93.40
CA LEU A 512 -51.98 94.51 -92.55
C LEU A 512 -51.57 93.05 -92.85
N LEU A 513 -51.27 92.70 -94.09
CA LEU A 513 -51.06 91.30 -94.51
C LEU A 513 -49.60 90.82 -94.33
N GLY A 514 -49.16 90.72 -93.06
CA GLY A 514 -47.82 90.22 -92.73
C GLY A 514 -47.73 89.32 -91.48
N SER A 515 -48.71 89.36 -90.58
CA SER A 515 -48.66 88.66 -89.27
C SER A 515 -49.20 87.23 -89.28
N GLU A 516 -49.66 86.70 -90.42
CA GLU A 516 -50.27 85.36 -90.49
C GLU A 516 -49.24 84.21 -90.50
N ALA A 517 -47.98 84.50 -90.86
CA ALA A 517 -46.92 83.48 -90.95
C ALA A 517 -46.49 82.92 -89.58
N GLU A 518 -46.57 83.73 -88.52
CA GLU A 518 -45.94 83.44 -87.22
C GLU A 518 -46.66 82.36 -86.41
N VAL A 519 -47.93 82.08 -86.73
CA VAL A 519 -48.76 81.05 -86.07
C VAL A 519 -48.35 79.63 -86.46
N LYS A 520 -47.79 79.41 -87.66
CA LYS A 520 -47.40 78.06 -88.12
C LYS A 520 -46.16 77.50 -87.43
N SER A 521 -45.27 78.34 -86.89
CA SER A 521 -44.03 77.88 -86.25
C SER A 521 -44.31 77.16 -84.92
N LYS A 522 -45.21 77.70 -84.10
CA LYS A 522 -45.52 77.19 -82.74
C LYS A 522 -46.24 75.84 -82.71
N LEU A 523 -46.75 75.38 -83.85
CA LEU A 523 -47.44 74.08 -83.96
C LEU A 523 -46.45 72.90 -83.96
N LEU A 524 -45.20 73.11 -84.38
CA LEU A 524 -44.16 72.08 -84.39
C LEU A 524 -43.50 71.87 -83.01
N GLU A 525 -43.53 72.88 -82.14
CA GLU A 525 -42.94 72.79 -80.80
C GLU A 525 -43.74 71.84 -79.88
N LEU A 526 -45.05 71.68 -80.11
CA LEU A 526 -45.94 70.84 -79.31
C LEU A 526 -45.68 69.33 -79.48
N ASP A 527 -45.41 68.83 -80.69
CA ASP A 527 -45.11 67.40 -80.90
C ASP A 527 -43.74 67.01 -80.29
N ASN A 528 -42.77 67.93 -80.22
CA ASN A 528 -41.48 67.71 -79.55
C ASN A 528 -41.63 67.55 -78.02
N VAL A 529 -42.57 68.28 -77.40
CA VAL A 529 -42.91 68.12 -75.97
C VAL A 529 -43.62 66.78 -75.72
N LYS A 530 -44.51 66.38 -76.63
CA LYS A 530 -45.29 65.13 -76.55
C LYS A 530 -44.41 63.87 -76.60
N GLY A 531 -43.34 63.86 -77.41
CA GLY A 531 -42.36 62.76 -77.42
C GLY A 531 -41.68 62.57 -76.05
N LYS A 532 -41.18 63.66 -75.46
CA LYS A 532 -40.51 63.65 -74.15
C LYS A 532 -41.42 63.16 -73.01
N LEU A 533 -42.72 63.45 -73.08
CA LEU A 533 -43.71 62.94 -72.14
C LEU A 533 -43.92 61.42 -72.28
N GLN A 534 -43.82 60.88 -73.50
CA GLN A 534 -43.92 59.44 -73.76
C GLN A 534 -42.67 58.68 -73.32
N ASP A 535 -41.48 59.25 -73.50
CA ASP A 535 -40.22 58.65 -73.00
C ASP A 535 -40.21 58.58 -71.46
N ALA A 536 -40.57 59.67 -70.78
CA ALA A 536 -40.69 59.73 -69.31
C ALA A 536 -41.76 58.78 -68.75
N SER A 537 -42.83 58.52 -69.51
CA SER A 537 -43.81 57.46 -69.18
C SER A 537 -43.17 56.06 -69.24
N SER A 538 -42.32 55.82 -70.24
CA SER A 538 -41.58 54.55 -70.38
C SER A 538 -40.50 54.34 -69.32
N GLU A 539 -40.01 55.40 -68.66
CA GLU A 539 -39.10 55.28 -67.52
C GLU A 539 -39.86 55.03 -66.21
N ASN A 540 -41.02 55.66 -66.01
CA ASN A 540 -41.89 55.39 -64.86
C ASN A 540 -42.33 53.92 -64.78
N THR A 541 -42.63 53.27 -65.90
CA THR A 541 -42.96 51.82 -65.90
C THR A 541 -41.75 50.96 -65.50
N LYS A 542 -40.56 51.25 -66.05
CA LYS A 542 -39.30 50.55 -65.68
C LYS A 542 -38.92 50.78 -64.21
N LEU A 543 -39.19 51.96 -63.66
CA LEU A 543 -38.99 52.27 -62.25
C LEU A 543 -40.00 51.52 -61.35
N LEU A 544 -41.27 51.42 -61.75
CA LEU A 544 -42.27 50.60 -61.06
C LEU A 544 -41.93 49.11 -61.07
N GLU A 545 -41.39 48.58 -62.17
CA GLU A 545 -40.89 47.20 -62.24
C GLU A 545 -39.66 46.99 -61.34
N ARG A 546 -38.74 47.96 -61.29
CA ARG A 546 -37.61 47.93 -60.34
C ARG A 546 -38.06 47.99 -58.88
N ILE A 547 -39.04 48.83 -58.54
CA ILE A 547 -39.61 48.90 -57.19
C ILE A 547 -40.20 47.55 -56.79
N LYS A 548 -41.05 46.95 -57.64
CA LYS A 548 -41.60 45.60 -57.41
C LYS A 548 -40.53 44.51 -57.27
N SER A 549 -39.44 44.61 -58.04
CA SER A 549 -38.31 43.69 -57.91
C SER A 549 -37.53 43.89 -56.61
N ILE A 550 -37.49 45.09 -56.04
CA ILE A 550 -36.86 45.38 -54.75
C ILE A 550 -37.78 44.92 -53.61
N GLU A 551 -39.09 45.16 -53.71
CA GLU A 551 -40.11 44.68 -52.77
C GLU A 551 -40.07 43.15 -52.65
N ALA A 552 -40.07 42.43 -53.78
CA ALA A 552 -39.97 40.96 -53.78
C ALA A 552 -38.64 40.43 -53.21
N LEU A 553 -37.53 41.17 -53.37
CA LEU A 553 -36.24 40.82 -52.76
C LEU A 553 -36.20 41.12 -51.25
N LEU A 554 -36.92 42.15 -50.78
CA LEU A 554 -37.08 42.45 -49.37
C LEU A 554 -37.97 41.41 -48.67
N GLU A 555 -39.09 41.01 -49.28
CA GLU A 555 -39.94 39.92 -48.78
C GLU A 555 -39.16 38.60 -48.72
N ALA A 556 -38.40 38.27 -49.76
CA ALA A 556 -37.52 37.08 -49.77
C ALA A 556 -36.38 37.16 -48.73
N GLY A 557 -35.94 38.36 -48.36
CA GLY A 557 -35.01 38.60 -47.26
C GLY A 557 -35.66 38.34 -45.90
N GLN A 558 -36.80 38.99 -45.63
CA GLN A 558 -37.56 38.85 -44.38
C GLN A 558 -38.01 37.42 -44.13
N MET A 559 -38.48 36.71 -45.17
CA MET A 559 -38.82 35.28 -45.09
C MET A 559 -37.61 34.43 -44.67
N ARG A 560 -36.41 34.73 -45.18
CA ARG A 560 -35.18 34.00 -44.85
C ARG A 560 -34.67 34.30 -43.44
N GLU A 561 -34.92 35.51 -42.91
CA GLU A 561 -34.60 35.81 -41.51
C GLU A 561 -35.60 35.15 -40.55
N ALA A 562 -36.90 35.20 -40.86
CA ALA A 562 -37.93 34.46 -40.12
C ALA A 562 -37.79 32.93 -40.24
N GLU A 563 -37.05 32.40 -41.21
CA GLU A 563 -36.66 30.99 -41.32
C GLU A 563 -35.47 30.68 -40.39
N LYS A 564 -34.38 31.48 -40.45
CA LYS A 564 -33.25 31.38 -39.50
C LYS A 564 -33.70 31.48 -38.04
N ASP A 565 -34.62 32.39 -37.71
CA ASP A 565 -35.11 32.58 -36.35
C ASP A 565 -35.88 31.35 -35.85
N ARG A 566 -36.62 30.66 -36.74
CA ARG A 566 -37.26 29.38 -36.41
C ARG A 566 -36.24 28.26 -36.20
N ASP A 567 -35.20 28.19 -37.03
CA ASP A 567 -34.12 27.21 -36.86
C ASP A 567 -33.36 27.44 -35.54
N LEU A 568 -33.06 28.70 -35.19
CA LEU A 568 -32.48 29.10 -33.91
C LEU A 568 -33.40 28.75 -32.73
N GLN A 569 -34.71 28.99 -32.86
CA GLN A 569 -35.68 28.62 -31.84
C GLN A 569 -35.81 27.10 -31.67
N ALA A 570 -35.78 26.35 -32.77
CA ALA A 570 -35.81 24.88 -32.76
C ALA A 570 -34.54 24.26 -32.15
N ALA A 571 -33.36 24.83 -32.45
CA ALA A 571 -32.10 24.45 -31.84
C ALA A 571 -32.10 24.70 -30.33
N ASN A 572 -32.51 25.91 -29.89
CA ASN A 572 -32.66 26.23 -28.47
C ASN A 572 -33.67 25.31 -27.76
N GLU A 573 -34.78 24.94 -28.41
CA GLU A 573 -35.71 23.95 -27.88
C GLU A 573 -35.10 22.55 -27.75
N ALA A 574 -34.25 22.13 -28.70
CA ALA A 574 -33.56 20.85 -28.65
C ALA A 574 -32.53 20.81 -27.50
N GLU A 575 -31.70 21.84 -27.36
CA GLU A 575 -30.76 21.97 -26.24
C GLU A 575 -31.50 22.01 -24.89
N MET A 576 -32.60 22.76 -24.79
CA MET A 576 -33.44 22.80 -23.58
C MET A 576 -34.21 21.50 -23.31
N LYS A 577 -34.33 20.58 -24.27
CA LYS A 577 -34.83 19.21 -24.04
C LYS A 577 -33.69 18.31 -23.55
N GLN A 578 -32.49 18.42 -24.14
CA GLN A 578 -31.29 17.66 -23.73
C GLN A 578 -30.78 18.06 -22.33
N LEU A 579 -30.84 19.35 -21.97
CA LEU A 579 -30.50 19.82 -20.62
C LEU A 579 -31.51 19.29 -19.59
N ARG A 580 -32.81 19.24 -19.93
CA ARG A 580 -33.84 18.66 -19.05
C ARG A 580 -33.66 17.15 -18.87
N SER A 581 -33.36 16.38 -19.92
CA SER A 581 -33.10 14.94 -19.76
C SER A 581 -31.85 14.67 -18.92
N ARG A 582 -30.77 15.42 -19.14
CA ARG A 582 -29.54 15.32 -18.34
C ARG A 582 -29.74 15.74 -16.88
N LEU A 583 -30.64 16.70 -16.60
CA LEU A 583 -31.05 17.06 -15.25
C LEU A 583 -31.87 15.93 -14.59
N GLN A 584 -32.80 15.33 -15.33
CA GLN A 584 -33.60 14.19 -14.84
C GLN A 584 -32.70 12.99 -14.51
N GLU A 585 -31.80 12.59 -15.41
CA GLU A 585 -30.81 11.54 -15.17
C GLU A 585 -29.99 11.78 -13.90
N LYS A 586 -29.64 13.05 -13.61
CA LYS A 586 -28.91 13.43 -12.39
C LYS A 586 -29.79 13.38 -11.15
N MET A 587 -31.07 13.75 -11.25
CA MET A 587 -32.03 13.63 -10.15
C MET A 587 -32.34 12.16 -9.83
N ASP A 588 -32.47 11.31 -10.85
CA ASP A 588 -32.64 9.86 -10.70
C ASP A 588 -31.39 9.23 -10.04
N GLN A 589 -30.18 9.61 -10.48
CA GLN A 589 -28.92 9.21 -9.84
C GLN A 589 -28.86 9.64 -8.36
N LEU A 590 -29.22 10.88 -8.03
CA LEU A 590 -29.28 11.35 -6.64
C LEU A 590 -30.27 10.53 -5.81
N SER A 591 -31.47 10.24 -6.33
CA SER A 591 -32.45 9.38 -5.65
C SER A 591 -31.95 7.94 -5.41
N SER A 592 -31.04 7.45 -6.26
CA SER A 592 -30.43 6.13 -6.08
C SER A 592 -29.37 6.11 -4.98
N LEU A 593 -28.53 7.15 -4.91
CA LEU A 593 -27.50 7.33 -3.88
C LEU A 593 -28.11 7.66 -2.51
N GLU A 594 -29.20 8.44 -2.49
CA GLU A 594 -29.96 8.72 -1.27
C GLU A 594 -30.52 7.43 -0.65
N ARG A 595 -31.08 6.54 -1.49
CA ARG A 595 -31.58 5.22 -1.06
C ARG A 595 -30.46 4.32 -0.52
N GLU A 596 -29.34 4.23 -1.24
CA GLU A 596 -28.16 3.50 -0.77
C GLU A 596 -27.66 4.05 0.58
N ALA A 597 -27.64 5.38 0.74
CA ALA A 597 -27.30 6.02 1.99
C ALA A 597 -28.34 5.80 3.11
N THR A 598 -29.62 5.54 2.81
CA THR A 598 -30.60 5.07 3.82
C THR A 598 -30.39 3.59 4.17
N GLU A 599 -30.19 2.71 3.20
CA GLU A 599 -29.93 1.27 3.41
C GLU A 599 -28.66 1.04 4.24
N LEU A 600 -27.58 1.80 3.97
CA LEU A 600 -26.36 1.78 4.77
C LEU A 600 -26.57 2.30 6.21
N ARG A 601 -27.42 3.32 6.41
CA ARG A 601 -27.77 3.81 7.76
C ARG A 601 -28.58 2.78 8.54
N GLU A 602 -29.54 2.12 7.91
CA GLU A 602 -30.29 1.02 8.54
C GLU A 602 -29.37 -0.16 8.89
N ALA A 603 -28.43 -0.53 8.01
CA ALA A 603 -27.46 -1.59 8.28
C ALA A 603 -26.54 -1.25 9.46
N VAL A 604 -26.10 0.01 9.58
CA VAL A 604 -25.33 0.51 10.74
C VAL A 604 -26.17 0.44 12.02
N GLU A 605 -27.43 0.88 12.00
CA GLU A 605 -28.28 0.86 13.20
C GLU A 605 -28.62 -0.57 13.65
N GLN A 606 -28.87 -1.48 12.70
CA GLN A 606 -28.98 -2.92 12.96
C GLN A 606 -27.69 -3.53 13.53
N GLN A 607 -26.52 -2.95 13.26
CA GLN A 607 -25.26 -3.40 13.85
C GLN A 607 -25.04 -2.81 15.25
N LYS A 608 -25.51 -1.59 15.52
CA LYS A 608 -25.54 -1.01 16.89
C LYS A 608 -26.47 -1.80 17.81
N THR A 609 -27.68 -2.18 17.36
CA THR A 609 -28.59 -3.00 18.19
C THR A 609 -27.97 -4.35 18.51
N LYS A 610 -27.41 -5.07 17.52
CA LYS A 610 -26.64 -6.31 17.74
C LYS A 610 -25.45 -6.13 18.70
N ASN A 611 -24.76 -4.99 18.66
CA ASN A 611 -23.67 -4.69 19.58
C ASN A 611 -24.17 -4.44 21.01
N ASN A 612 -25.29 -3.74 21.18
CA ASN A 612 -25.91 -3.53 22.49
C ASN A 612 -26.50 -4.83 23.07
N ASP A 613 -27.14 -5.66 22.24
CA ASP A 613 -27.52 -7.06 22.55
C ASP A 613 -26.34 -7.88 23.08
N LEU A 614 -25.17 -7.76 22.44
CA LEU A 614 -23.94 -8.45 22.85
C LEU A 614 -23.37 -7.88 24.16
N ARG A 615 -23.43 -6.55 24.37
CA ARG A 615 -23.07 -5.92 25.65
C ARG A 615 -23.99 -6.39 26.77
N GLU A 616 -25.30 -6.45 26.57
CA GLU A 616 -26.25 -6.93 27.57
C GLU A 616 -26.02 -8.41 27.92
N LYS A 617 -25.78 -9.26 26.90
CA LYS A 617 -25.45 -10.68 27.09
C LYS A 617 -24.10 -10.87 27.80
N ASN A 618 -23.09 -10.06 27.47
CA ASN A 618 -21.79 -10.10 28.12
C ASN A 618 -21.87 -9.59 29.57
N TRP A 619 -22.61 -8.52 29.85
CA TRP A 619 -22.87 -8.02 31.19
C TRP A 619 -23.61 -9.04 32.06
N LYS A 620 -24.66 -9.69 31.53
CA LYS A 620 -25.36 -10.80 32.23
C LYS A 620 -24.46 -12.02 32.47
N ALA A 621 -23.54 -12.31 31.54
CA ALA A 621 -22.52 -13.35 31.76
C ALA A 621 -21.50 -12.94 32.84
N MET A 622 -21.17 -11.65 32.93
CA MET A 622 -20.33 -11.10 34.01
C MET A 622 -21.02 -11.20 35.37
N GLU A 623 -22.30 -10.81 35.48
CA GLU A 623 -23.08 -10.99 36.72
C GLU A 623 -23.19 -12.47 37.12
N ALA A 624 -23.39 -13.37 36.15
CA ALA A 624 -23.40 -14.81 36.38
C ALA A 624 -22.03 -15.35 36.84
N LEU A 625 -20.92 -14.78 36.35
CA LEU A 625 -19.58 -15.09 36.84
C LEU A 625 -19.39 -14.60 38.28
N THR A 626 -19.65 -13.32 38.56
CA THR A 626 -19.47 -12.71 39.88
C THR A 626 -20.34 -13.35 40.96
N THR A 627 -21.55 -13.81 40.63
CA THR A 627 -22.39 -14.58 41.55
C THR A 627 -21.87 -16.01 41.80
N VAL A 628 -21.23 -16.65 40.83
CA VAL A 628 -20.54 -17.94 41.01
C VAL A 628 -19.25 -17.78 41.81
N GLU A 629 -18.46 -16.73 41.56
CA GLU A 629 -17.25 -16.38 42.32
C GLU A 629 -17.58 -16.15 43.80
N LYS A 630 -18.55 -15.28 44.10
CA LYS A 630 -19.01 -15.04 45.48
C LYS A 630 -19.56 -16.32 46.14
N ALA A 631 -20.31 -17.15 45.40
CA ALA A 631 -20.78 -18.45 45.90
C ALA A 631 -19.65 -19.51 46.02
N CYS A 632 -18.43 -19.21 45.56
CA CYS A 632 -17.22 -19.96 45.82
C CYS A 632 -16.52 -19.43 47.09
N GLU A 633 -16.37 -18.11 47.23
CA GLU A 633 -15.83 -17.46 48.44
C GLU A 633 -16.64 -17.83 49.70
N GLU A 634 -17.98 -17.77 49.63
CA GLU A 634 -18.86 -18.15 50.76
C GLU A 634 -18.68 -19.62 51.16
N LYS A 635 -18.41 -20.52 50.20
CA LYS A 635 -18.10 -21.93 50.47
C LYS A 635 -16.68 -22.12 51.02
N LEU A 636 -15.71 -21.32 50.58
CA LEU A 636 -14.36 -21.32 51.12
C LEU A 636 -14.37 -20.92 52.60
N LEU A 637 -15.07 -19.82 52.92
CA LEU A 637 -15.26 -19.33 54.30
C LEU A 637 -16.02 -20.32 55.19
N ALA A 638 -17.03 -20.99 54.66
CA ALA A 638 -17.72 -22.07 55.36
C ALA A 638 -16.80 -23.26 55.64
N ALA A 639 -15.96 -23.65 54.67
CA ALA A 639 -15.01 -24.75 54.81
C ALA A 639 -13.86 -24.44 55.79
N THR A 640 -13.33 -23.21 55.79
CA THR A 640 -12.31 -22.79 56.77
C THR A 640 -12.89 -22.75 58.17
N LYS A 641 -14.10 -22.22 58.36
CA LYS A 641 -14.77 -22.22 59.67
C LYS A 641 -15.07 -23.65 60.18
N ALA A 642 -15.53 -24.54 59.30
CA ALA A 642 -15.74 -25.95 59.65
C ALA A 642 -14.42 -26.68 60.03
N LYS A 643 -13.29 -26.31 59.40
CA LYS A 643 -11.95 -26.79 59.78
C LYS A 643 -11.53 -26.29 61.17
N GLU A 644 -11.78 -25.02 61.51
CA GLU A 644 -11.50 -24.47 62.84
C GLU A 644 -12.38 -25.12 63.93
N GLU A 645 -13.67 -25.31 63.66
CA GLU A 645 -14.59 -26.03 64.56
C GLU A 645 -14.16 -27.48 64.79
N LEU A 646 -13.67 -28.17 63.76
CA LEU A 646 -13.08 -29.52 63.88
C LEU A 646 -11.77 -29.52 64.68
N ALA A 647 -10.90 -28.52 64.51
CA ALA A 647 -9.67 -28.39 65.30
C ALA A 647 -9.98 -28.17 66.78
N GLN A 648 -10.92 -27.29 67.11
CA GLN A 648 -11.38 -27.06 68.48
C GLN A 648 -12.00 -28.31 69.12
N GLN A 649 -12.76 -29.11 68.34
CA GLN A 649 -13.29 -30.39 68.80
C GLN A 649 -12.18 -31.43 69.05
N LEU A 650 -11.14 -31.45 68.21
CA LEU A 650 -9.98 -32.32 68.39
C LEU A 650 -9.21 -31.96 69.67
N ASP A 651 -8.89 -30.68 69.89
CA ASP A 651 -8.22 -30.20 71.10
C ASP A 651 -9.02 -30.50 72.37
N ALA A 652 -10.35 -30.29 72.33
CA ALA A 652 -11.24 -30.62 73.44
C ALA A 652 -11.27 -32.13 73.74
N LEU A 653 -11.28 -32.97 72.71
CA LEU A 653 -11.22 -34.44 72.85
C LEU A 653 -9.86 -34.90 73.38
N GLN A 654 -8.76 -34.33 72.88
CA GLN A 654 -7.40 -34.57 73.38
C GLN A 654 -7.28 -34.21 74.87
N MET A 655 -7.72 -33.02 75.27
CA MET A 655 -7.71 -32.56 76.67
C MET A 655 -8.55 -33.45 77.59
N ARG A 656 -9.76 -33.84 77.15
CA ARG A 656 -10.62 -34.79 77.88
C ARG A 656 -9.97 -36.16 78.02
N THR A 657 -9.24 -36.61 77.00
CA THR A 657 -8.55 -37.92 77.01
C THR A 657 -7.33 -37.89 77.94
N LYS A 658 -6.52 -36.82 77.90
CA LYS A 658 -5.44 -36.53 78.89
C LYS A 658 -5.99 -36.61 80.33
N GLN A 659 -7.09 -35.92 80.61
CA GLN A 659 -7.73 -35.90 81.93
C GLN A 659 -8.25 -37.27 82.36
N THR A 660 -8.91 -38.02 81.46
CA THR A 660 -9.50 -39.33 81.76
C THR A 660 -8.42 -40.37 82.07
N LEU A 661 -7.32 -40.39 81.30
CA LEU A 661 -6.20 -41.31 81.51
C LEU A 661 -5.48 -41.05 82.85
N LEU A 662 -5.25 -39.77 83.21
CA LEU A 662 -4.68 -39.40 84.51
C LEU A 662 -5.58 -39.79 85.70
N SER A 663 -6.91 -39.71 85.54
CA SER A 663 -7.84 -40.13 86.60
C SER A 663 -7.93 -41.66 86.77
N ALA A 664 -7.70 -42.41 85.70
CA ALA A 664 -7.69 -43.88 85.74
C ALA A 664 -6.41 -44.47 86.37
N LEU A 665 -5.28 -43.74 86.28
CA LEU A 665 -3.97 -44.17 86.79
C LEU A 665 -3.29 -43.07 87.64
N PRO A 666 -3.78 -42.81 88.88
CA PRO A 666 -3.32 -41.67 89.69
C PRO A 666 -1.84 -41.66 90.10
N GLY A 667 -1.12 -42.77 89.92
CA GLY A 667 0.31 -42.89 90.24
C GLY A 667 1.27 -42.43 89.14
N VAL A 668 0.77 -42.03 87.96
CA VAL A 668 1.58 -41.78 86.76
C VAL A 668 1.76 -40.26 86.52
N ALA A 669 2.92 -39.72 86.93
CA ALA A 669 3.23 -38.29 86.81
C ALA A 669 3.86 -37.93 85.44
N VAL A 670 3.12 -37.19 84.61
CA VAL A 670 3.51 -36.74 83.24
C VAL A 670 3.37 -35.22 83.15
N SER A 671 4.28 -34.55 82.43
CA SER A 671 4.17 -33.10 82.21
C SER A 671 3.00 -32.77 81.28
N SER A 672 2.03 -31.96 81.74
CA SER A 672 0.82 -31.62 80.97
C SER A 672 1.07 -30.75 79.73
N GLN A 673 2.22 -30.07 79.68
CA GLN A 673 2.54 -29.00 78.74
C GLN A 673 3.12 -29.49 77.38
N GLN A 674 3.05 -30.80 77.11
CA GLN A 674 3.52 -31.41 75.87
C GLN A 674 2.39 -31.57 74.83
N ASP A 675 2.80 -31.57 73.56
CA ASP A 675 1.98 -32.00 72.42
C ASP A 675 1.39 -33.40 72.63
N TYR A 676 0.21 -33.66 72.06
CA TYR A 676 -0.66 -34.77 72.47
C TYR A 676 -0.02 -36.16 72.27
N ASP A 677 0.56 -36.42 71.10
CA ASP A 677 1.19 -37.73 70.83
C ASP A 677 2.43 -37.96 71.69
N THR A 678 3.22 -36.90 71.93
CA THR A 678 4.39 -36.94 72.81
C THR A 678 3.98 -37.24 74.25
N TRP A 679 2.97 -36.54 74.74
CA TRP A 679 2.37 -36.75 76.06
C TRP A 679 1.83 -38.17 76.24
N LEU A 680 1.12 -38.68 75.24
CA LEU A 680 0.51 -40.01 75.26
C LEU A 680 1.58 -41.11 75.28
N GLN A 681 2.71 -40.88 74.62
CA GLN A 681 3.86 -41.78 74.65
C GLN A 681 4.59 -41.78 76.01
N GLU A 682 4.83 -40.60 76.62
CA GLU A 682 5.42 -40.52 77.96
C GLU A 682 4.50 -41.14 79.03
N PHE A 683 3.19 -40.90 78.94
CA PHE A 683 2.18 -41.53 79.79
C PHE A 683 2.20 -43.05 79.67
N LYS A 684 2.28 -43.58 78.45
CA LYS A 684 2.36 -45.02 78.20
C LYS A 684 3.62 -45.64 78.82
N GLU A 685 4.78 -45.02 78.64
CA GLU A 685 6.06 -45.53 79.15
C GLU A 685 6.06 -45.59 80.69
N LYS A 686 5.67 -44.50 81.36
CA LYS A 686 5.56 -44.45 82.82
C LYS A 686 4.46 -45.36 83.39
N THR A 687 3.36 -45.54 82.68
CA THR A 687 2.31 -46.52 83.05
C THR A 687 2.84 -47.95 83.00
N VAL A 688 3.61 -48.30 81.97
CA VAL A 688 4.24 -49.63 81.84
C VAL A 688 5.25 -49.88 82.97
N ASP A 689 6.03 -48.86 83.36
CA ASP A 689 6.96 -49.00 84.49
C ASP A 689 6.27 -49.09 85.85
N ALA A 690 5.10 -48.47 86.03
CA ALA A 690 4.26 -48.67 87.21
C ALA A 690 3.69 -50.10 87.27
N LEU A 691 3.15 -50.63 86.16
CA LEU A 691 2.59 -51.99 86.12
C LEU A 691 3.64 -53.09 86.35
N LYS A 692 4.91 -52.87 85.96
CA LYS A 692 6.02 -53.82 86.23
C LYS A 692 6.25 -54.12 87.72
N GLN A 693 5.76 -53.28 88.64
CA GLN A 693 5.84 -53.54 90.08
C GLN A 693 4.70 -54.44 90.61
N GLN A 694 3.72 -54.79 89.78
CA GLN A 694 2.45 -55.38 90.22
C GLN A 694 2.04 -56.59 89.35
N THR A 695 2.90 -57.62 89.26
CA THR A 695 2.55 -58.87 88.54
C THR A 695 3.23 -60.12 89.13
N ILE A 696 2.55 -60.80 90.05
CA ILE A 696 2.80 -62.21 90.43
C ILE A 696 1.44 -62.86 90.69
N THR A 697 1.21 -64.08 90.15
CA THR A 697 0.02 -64.96 90.37
C THR A 697 -1.35 -64.41 89.87
N THR A 698 -2.25 -65.16 89.20
CA THR A 698 -2.27 -66.55 88.68
C THR A 698 -3.25 -66.65 87.48
N GLU A 699 -2.99 -67.50 86.48
CA GLU A 699 -3.93 -67.85 85.38
C GLU A 699 -4.69 -69.17 85.68
N PRO A 700 -6.00 -69.27 85.40
CA PRO A 700 -6.77 -70.52 85.45
C PRO A 700 -6.90 -71.21 84.06
N PRO A 701 -6.85 -72.55 83.97
CA PRO A 701 -6.59 -73.27 82.71
C PRO A 701 -7.80 -73.51 81.79
N ASP A 702 -8.76 -72.59 81.73
CA ASP A 702 -9.91 -72.62 80.80
C ASP A 702 -10.04 -71.31 79.98
N SER A 703 -9.02 -70.44 80.07
CA SER A 703 -8.82 -69.26 79.21
C SER A 703 -8.37 -69.65 77.81
N ALA A 704 -7.43 -70.60 77.69
CA ALA A 704 -6.56 -70.79 76.53
C ALA A 704 -7.26 -71.02 75.17
N LEU A 705 -8.45 -71.64 75.12
CA LEU A 705 -9.19 -71.80 73.85
C LEU A 705 -9.86 -70.51 73.42
N LYS A 706 -10.59 -69.83 74.31
CA LYS A 706 -11.20 -68.52 74.04
C LYS A 706 -10.15 -67.44 73.84
N LEU A 707 -8.99 -67.58 74.49
CA LEU A 707 -7.85 -66.70 74.32
C LEU A 707 -7.21 -66.90 72.94
N ARG A 708 -7.11 -68.14 72.41
CA ARG A 708 -6.76 -68.37 70.99
C ARG A 708 -7.80 -67.82 70.02
N GLU A 709 -9.08 -68.08 70.24
CA GLU A 709 -10.15 -67.52 69.38
C GLU A 709 -10.12 -65.98 69.38
N ALA A 710 -9.83 -65.36 70.54
CA ALA A 710 -9.63 -63.93 70.67
C ALA A 710 -8.30 -63.44 70.06
N GLU A 711 -7.20 -64.20 70.13
CA GLU A 711 -5.92 -63.90 69.48
C GLU A 711 -6.04 -64.00 67.95
N GLU A 712 -6.78 -64.98 67.42
CA GLU A 712 -7.06 -65.13 65.98
C GLU A 712 -8.01 -64.04 65.48
N ALA A 713 -9.04 -63.69 66.26
CA ALA A 713 -9.92 -62.55 65.98
C ALA A 713 -9.18 -61.20 66.09
N GLN A 714 -8.28 -61.05 67.06
CA GLN A 714 -7.41 -59.87 67.21
C GLN A 714 -6.38 -59.81 66.08
N SER A 715 -5.81 -60.94 65.65
CA SER A 715 -4.86 -60.99 64.54
C SER A 715 -5.52 -60.66 63.20
N THR A 716 -6.77 -61.08 62.98
CA THR A 716 -7.54 -60.71 61.78
C THR A 716 -7.99 -59.25 61.83
N LEU A 717 -8.55 -58.75 62.94
CA LEU A 717 -8.85 -57.32 63.12
C LEU A 717 -7.59 -56.45 63.03
N GLN A 718 -6.44 -56.90 63.53
CA GLN A 718 -5.17 -56.19 63.38
C GLN A 718 -4.70 -56.20 61.91
N ALA A 719 -4.78 -57.33 61.20
CA ALA A 719 -4.46 -57.38 59.77
C ALA A 719 -5.39 -56.47 58.94
N GLU A 720 -6.68 -56.41 59.27
CA GLU A 720 -7.62 -55.45 58.67
C GLU A 720 -7.26 -54.00 59.03
N CYS A 721 -6.96 -53.69 60.30
CA CYS A 721 -6.59 -52.34 60.74
C CYS A 721 -5.26 -51.87 60.16
N GLU A 722 -4.31 -52.78 59.95
CA GLU A 722 -3.09 -52.55 59.17
C GLU A 722 -3.47 -52.26 57.71
N GLN A 723 -4.27 -53.13 57.06
CA GLN A 723 -4.79 -52.91 55.70
C GLN A 723 -5.61 -51.60 55.55
N TYR A 724 -6.25 -51.09 56.62
CA TYR A 724 -6.96 -49.81 56.65
C TYR A 724 -6.06 -48.59 56.87
N ARG A 725 -5.04 -48.66 57.74
CA ARG A 725 -4.15 -47.53 58.06
C ARG A 725 -3.32 -47.13 56.84
N ALA A 726 -2.75 -48.16 56.26
CA ALA A 726 -2.27 -48.26 54.91
C ALA A 726 -3.19 -47.73 53.80
N ILE A 727 -4.50 -48.04 53.87
CA ILE A 727 -5.49 -47.56 52.91
C ILE A 727 -5.47 -46.03 52.90
N LEU A 728 -5.37 -45.40 54.07
CA LEU A 728 -5.25 -43.95 54.16
C LEU A 728 -3.91 -43.50 53.56
N ALA A 729 -2.79 -44.15 53.94
CA ALA A 729 -1.44 -43.79 53.51
C ALA A 729 -1.19 -43.77 51.98
N GLU A 730 -1.72 -44.72 51.19
CA GLU A 730 -1.58 -44.61 49.72
C GLU A 730 -2.47 -43.48 49.15
N THR A 731 -3.68 -43.24 49.69
CA THR A 731 -4.44 -42.05 49.26
C THR A 731 -3.79 -40.75 49.68
N GLU A 732 -3.13 -40.69 50.84
CA GLU A 732 -2.41 -39.51 51.32
C GLU A 732 -1.18 -39.24 50.45
N GLY A 733 -0.47 -40.30 50.03
CA GLY A 733 0.54 -40.23 48.98
C GLY A 733 -0.04 -39.65 47.68
N MET A 734 -1.10 -40.26 47.15
CA MET A 734 -1.78 -39.81 45.93
C MET A 734 -2.34 -38.39 46.02
N LEU A 735 -2.77 -37.94 47.21
CA LEU A 735 -3.21 -36.56 47.46
C LEU A 735 -2.05 -35.57 47.50
N ARG A 736 -0.92 -35.95 48.11
CA ARG A 736 0.31 -35.13 48.09
C ARG A 736 0.92 -35.06 46.69
N ASP A 737 0.89 -36.15 45.92
CA ASP A 737 1.33 -36.19 44.53
C ASP A 737 0.41 -35.31 43.64
N LEU A 738 -0.91 -35.37 43.85
CA LEU A 738 -1.87 -34.51 43.17
C LEU A 738 -1.71 -33.03 43.55
N GLN A 739 -1.57 -32.72 44.84
CA GLN A 739 -1.31 -31.37 45.32
C GLN A 739 -0.04 -30.81 44.68
N LYS A 740 1.06 -31.55 44.73
CA LYS A 740 2.34 -31.17 44.11
C LYS A 740 2.20 -30.96 42.59
N SER A 741 1.45 -31.80 41.90
CA SER A 741 1.16 -31.64 40.47
C SER A 741 0.34 -30.38 40.15
N VAL A 742 -0.59 -30.00 41.04
CA VAL A 742 -1.38 -28.76 40.90
C VAL A 742 -0.51 -27.53 41.21
N GLU A 743 0.30 -27.58 42.25
CA GLU A 743 1.29 -26.53 42.58
C GLU A 743 2.29 -26.33 41.42
N GLU A 744 2.76 -27.41 40.78
CA GLU A 744 3.64 -27.35 39.61
C GLU A 744 2.95 -26.76 38.38
N GLU A 745 1.70 -27.13 38.07
CA GLU A 745 0.95 -26.49 37.00
C GLU A 745 0.62 -25.02 37.31
N GLU A 746 0.32 -24.66 38.57
CA GLU A 746 0.08 -23.28 38.99
C GLU A 746 1.32 -22.41 38.77
N GLN A 747 2.52 -22.91 39.09
CA GLN A 747 3.78 -22.21 38.80
C GLN A 747 4.02 -22.06 37.29
N VAL A 748 3.69 -23.07 36.47
CA VAL A 748 3.75 -22.96 35.00
C VAL A 748 2.77 -21.93 34.46
N TRP A 749 1.56 -21.83 35.02
CA TRP A 749 0.58 -20.80 34.63
C TRP A 749 1.00 -19.40 35.10
N LYS A 750 1.57 -19.25 36.29
CA LYS A 750 2.18 -17.98 36.75
C LYS A 750 3.34 -17.54 35.87
N ALA A 751 4.24 -18.45 35.49
CA ALA A 751 5.34 -18.13 34.58
C ALA A 751 4.84 -17.69 33.19
N LYS A 752 3.79 -18.32 32.66
CA LYS A 752 3.14 -17.89 31.40
C LYS A 752 2.46 -16.53 31.52
N LEU A 753 1.81 -16.26 32.66
CA LEU A 753 1.17 -14.97 32.93
C LEU A 753 2.21 -13.84 32.98
N MET A 754 3.29 -14.03 33.75
CA MET A 754 4.42 -13.09 33.80
C MET A 754 5.02 -12.83 32.42
N ALA A 755 5.30 -13.88 31.63
CA ALA A 755 5.84 -13.72 30.28
C ALA A 755 4.88 -12.96 29.34
N SER A 756 3.57 -13.20 29.46
CA SER A 756 2.54 -12.46 28.71
C SER A 756 2.42 -11.01 29.15
N GLU A 757 2.66 -10.71 30.43
CA GLU A 757 2.63 -9.36 30.98
C GLU A 757 3.90 -8.57 30.62
N GLU A 758 5.07 -9.20 30.62
CA GLU A 758 6.32 -8.63 30.08
C GLU A 758 6.20 -8.32 28.58
N GLU A 759 5.61 -9.21 27.77
CA GLU A 759 5.38 -8.95 26.36
C GLU A 759 4.34 -7.86 26.12
N LEU A 760 3.29 -7.77 26.96
CA LEU A 760 2.34 -6.66 26.96
C LEU A 760 3.03 -5.33 27.29
N GLN A 761 3.81 -5.24 28.37
CA GLN A 761 4.56 -4.03 28.75
C GLN A 761 5.53 -3.60 27.64
N LYS A 762 6.24 -4.56 27.03
CA LYS A 762 7.11 -4.32 25.88
C LYS A 762 6.34 -3.78 24.67
N SER A 763 5.14 -4.29 24.40
CA SER A 763 4.27 -3.75 23.33
C SER A 763 3.78 -2.33 23.65
N GLN A 764 3.48 -2.03 24.91
CA GLN A 764 3.10 -0.68 25.37
C GLN A 764 4.26 0.32 25.21
N LEU A 765 5.49 -0.08 25.52
CA LEU A 765 6.69 0.73 25.27
C LEU A 765 6.94 0.98 23.77
N GLN A 766 6.67 -0.02 22.92
CA GLN A 766 6.75 0.15 21.46
C GLN A 766 5.65 1.08 20.93
N LEU A 767 4.41 0.95 21.42
CA LEU A 767 3.31 1.86 21.08
C LEU A 767 3.65 3.30 21.51
N LYS A 768 4.21 3.49 22.71
CA LYS A 768 4.61 4.81 23.20
C LYS A 768 5.72 5.43 22.35
N SER A 769 6.75 4.65 21.99
CA SER A 769 7.79 5.11 21.07
C SER A 769 7.30 5.43 19.65
N LEU A 770 6.15 4.87 19.22
CA LEU A 770 5.49 5.23 17.96
C LEU A 770 4.60 6.46 18.12
N GLU A 771 3.94 6.63 19.27
CA GLU A 771 3.17 7.81 19.65
C GLU A 771 4.08 9.06 19.69
N ASP A 772 5.23 8.98 20.39
CA ASP A 772 6.26 10.02 20.42
C ASP A 772 6.77 10.38 19.00
N MET A 773 6.90 9.38 18.12
CA MET A 773 7.32 9.59 16.72
C MET A 773 6.22 10.26 15.88
N VAL A 774 4.95 9.95 16.12
CA VAL A 774 3.80 10.59 15.45
C VAL A 774 3.63 12.03 15.93
N GLU A 775 3.82 12.32 17.22
CA GLU A 775 3.84 13.70 17.73
C GLU A 775 4.98 14.51 17.10
N LYS A 776 6.18 13.93 16.99
CA LYS A 776 7.30 14.58 16.31
C LYS A 776 6.99 14.87 14.84
N LEU A 777 6.51 13.88 14.08
CA LEU A 777 6.16 14.07 12.67
C LEU A 777 5.04 15.10 12.47
N LYS A 778 4.13 15.24 13.44
CA LYS A 778 3.08 16.28 13.47
C LYS A 778 3.66 17.68 13.73
N ALA A 779 4.66 17.81 14.60
CA ALA A 779 5.39 19.07 14.80
C ALA A 779 6.23 19.45 13.56
N ASP A 780 6.92 18.48 12.96
CA ASP A 780 7.67 18.65 11.71
C ASP A 780 6.72 19.12 10.58
N LEU A 781 5.52 18.54 10.47
CA LEU A 781 4.48 18.97 9.53
C LEU A 781 4.03 20.42 9.78
N GLN A 782 3.75 20.80 11.02
CA GLN A 782 3.37 22.18 11.37
C GLN A 782 4.48 23.19 11.04
N SER A 783 5.75 22.84 11.27
CA SER A 783 6.89 23.69 10.84
C SER A 783 7.00 23.79 9.31
N THR A 784 6.62 22.74 8.59
CA THR A 784 6.58 22.71 7.12
C THR A 784 5.45 23.59 6.58
N ASP A 785 4.30 23.65 7.26
CA ASP A 785 3.19 24.53 6.89
C ASP A 785 3.54 26.02 7.17
N GLN A 786 4.19 26.33 8.30
CA GLN A 786 4.75 27.66 8.54
C GLN A 786 5.78 28.07 7.46
N LEU A 787 6.63 27.13 7.02
CA LEU A 787 7.58 27.39 5.93
C LEU A 787 6.87 27.72 4.61
N LYS A 788 5.71 27.10 4.31
CA LYS A 788 4.89 27.44 3.13
C LYS A 788 4.29 28.84 3.26
N GLU A 789 3.81 29.24 4.43
CA GLU A 789 3.29 30.59 4.67
C GLU A 789 4.39 31.65 4.44
N TYR A 790 5.60 31.45 4.98
CA TYR A 790 6.75 32.31 4.70
C TYR A 790 7.15 32.33 3.22
N THR A 791 7.11 31.17 2.55
CA THR A 791 7.42 31.07 1.11
C THR A 791 6.39 31.83 0.28
N SER A 792 5.09 31.67 0.57
CA SER A 792 4.01 32.37 -0.12
C SER A 792 4.04 33.88 0.10
N LEU A 793 4.45 34.33 1.30
CA LEU A 793 4.69 35.76 1.57
C LEU A 793 5.86 36.31 0.73
N LEU A 794 6.96 35.56 0.61
CA LEU A 794 8.11 35.92 -0.23
C LEU A 794 7.75 35.94 -1.73
N GLU A 795 7.01 34.94 -2.21
CA GLU A 795 6.47 34.90 -3.59
C GLU A 795 5.58 36.12 -3.85
N THR A 796 4.68 36.45 -2.92
CA THR A 796 3.80 37.62 -3.02
C THR A 796 4.60 38.92 -3.03
N GLN A 797 5.65 39.06 -2.21
CA GLN A 797 6.53 40.23 -2.24
C GLN A 797 7.29 40.34 -3.57
N LEU A 798 7.79 39.22 -4.10
CA LEU A 798 8.56 39.19 -5.34
C LEU A 798 7.67 39.52 -6.56
N GLU A 799 6.43 39.04 -6.59
CA GLU A 799 5.44 39.41 -7.61
C GLU A 799 5.10 40.92 -7.55
N ASN A 800 4.86 41.47 -6.35
CA ASN A 800 4.63 42.92 -6.17
C ASN A 800 5.84 43.76 -6.66
N HIS A 801 7.07 43.32 -6.38
CA HIS A 801 8.27 43.97 -6.89
C HIS A 801 8.40 43.86 -8.41
N LEU A 802 8.04 42.71 -9.00
CA LEU A 802 8.05 42.49 -10.45
C LEU A 802 7.00 43.36 -11.16
N GLU A 803 5.78 43.41 -10.64
CA GLU A 803 4.71 44.27 -11.18
C GLU A 803 5.08 45.76 -11.05
N THR A 804 5.62 46.19 -9.90
CA THR A 804 6.14 47.56 -9.69
C THR A 804 7.20 47.90 -10.73
N ALA A 805 8.25 47.08 -10.85
CA ALA A 805 9.33 47.29 -11.83
C ALA A 805 8.85 47.20 -13.29
N SER A 806 7.77 46.45 -13.57
CA SER A 806 7.13 46.44 -14.89
C SER A 806 6.41 47.77 -15.18
N SER A 807 5.74 48.35 -14.18
CA SER A 807 5.03 49.63 -14.31
C SER A 807 6.02 50.81 -14.48
N GLU A 808 7.13 50.80 -13.75
CA GLU A 808 8.24 51.74 -13.92
C GLU A 808 8.83 51.63 -15.32
N ARG A 809 9.14 50.42 -15.79
CA ARG A 809 9.64 50.18 -17.15
C ARG A 809 8.65 50.64 -18.22
N GLN A 810 7.35 50.48 -18.00
CA GLN A 810 6.31 51.00 -18.90
C GLN A 810 6.29 52.53 -18.90
N ASN A 811 6.52 53.18 -17.76
CA ASN A 811 6.58 54.64 -17.66
C ASN A 811 7.85 55.20 -18.32
N TYR A 812 9.03 54.62 -18.06
CA TYR A 812 10.26 54.97 -18.78
C TYR A 812 10.13 54.76 -20.30
N THR A 813 9.36 53.76 -20.75
CA THR A 813 9.08 53.58 -22.18
C THR A 813 8.30 54.76 -22.77
N LYS A 814 7.23 55.21 -22.08
CA LYS A 814 6.44 56.40 -22.48
C LYS A 814 7.29 57.67 -22.47
N GLU A 815 8.15 57.85 -21.46
CA GLU A 815 9.06 59.00 -21.36
C GLU A 815 10.07 59.01 -22.52
N VAL A 816 10.65 57.86 -22.86
CA VAL A 816 11.55 57.72 -24.02
C VAL A 816 10.82 57.97 -25.35
N GLU A 817 9.55 57.59 -25.47
CA GLU A 817 8.72 57.92 -26.64
C GLU A 817 8.47 59.43 -26.77
N VAL A 818 8.13 60.11 -25.67
CA VAL A 818 7.96 61.57 -25.63
C VAL A 818 9.28 62.30 -25.95
N LEU A 819 10.41 61.84 -25.40
CA LEU A 819 11.73 62.43 -25.68
C LEU A 819 12.15 62.22 -27.14
N ARG A 820 11.82 61.08 -27.76
CA ARG A 820 12.05 60.84 -29.20
C ARG A 820 11.21 61.78 -30.07
N GLN A 821 9.94 62.00 -29.70
CA GLN A 821 9.06 62.93 -30.42
C GLN A 821 9.62 64.36 -30.36
N LEU A 822 10.00 64.83 -29.16
CA LEU A 822 10.58 66.16 -28.96
C LEU A 822 11.92 66.34 -29.71
N LEU A 823 12.75 65.29 -29.75
CA LEU A 823 14.00 65.29 -30.53
C LEU A 823 13.74 65.37 -32.03
N SER A 824 12.72 64.68 -32.54
CA SER A 824 12.31 64.74 -33.95
C SER A 824 11.81 66.13 -34.33
N GLU A 825 10.99 66.76 -33.47
CA GLU A 825 10.51 68.14 -33.66
C GLU A 825 11.66 69.15 -33.65
N SER A 826 12.64 68.98 -32.74
CA SER A 826 13.85 69.81 -32.69
C SER A 826 14.72 69.63 -33.95
N GLN A 827 14.84 68.40 -34.47
CA GLN A 827 15.60 68.13 -35.69
C GLN A 827 14.92 68.69 -36.94
N GLU A 828 13.59 68.66 -37.02
CA GLU A 828 12.83 69.31 -38.10
C GLU A 828 12.99 70.84 -38.06
N GLN A 829 12.89 71.45 -36.88
CA GLN A 829 13.15 72.89 -36.69
C GLN A 829 14.58 73.28 -37.09
N LEU A 830 15.58 72.43 -36.81
CA LEU A 830 16.97 72.67 -37.19
C LEU A 830 17.17 72.65 -38.71
N GLU A 831 16.60 71.68 -39.42
CA GLU A 831 16.66 71.65 -40.90
C GLU A 831 15.84 72.77 -41.55
N ALA A 832 14.71 73.19 -40.95
CA ALA A 832 13.97 74.38 -41.37
C ALA A 832 14.81 75.67 -41.23
N ALA A 833 15.45 75.89 -40.08
CA ALA A 833 16.34 77.03 -39.86
C ALA A 833 17.56 77.04 -40.80
N LYS A 834 18.14 75.86 -41.04
CA LYS A 834 19.28 75.63 -41.94
C LYS A 834 18.92 75.87 -43.41
N THR A 835 17.73 75.46 -43.87
CA THR A 835 17.28 75.71 -45.24
C THR A 835 16.94 77.18 -45.47
N GLU A 836 16.31 77.87 -44.51
CA GLU A 836 16.09 79.32 -44.60
C GLU A 836 17.41 80.11 -44.54
N THR A 837 18.38 79.69 -43.72
CA THR A 837 19.74 80.28 -43.70
C THR A 837 20.44 80.09 -45.06
N GLN A 838 20.27 78.93 -45.71
CA GLN A 838 20.80 78.69 -47.05
C GLN A 838 20.10 79.57 -48.11
N LYS A 839 18.79 79.82 -47.96
CA LYS A 839 18.02 80.73 -48.82
C LYS A 839 18.49 82.18 -48.66
N GLN A 840 18.60 82.68 -47.43
CA GLN A 840 19.14 84.01 -47.14
C GLN A 840 20.59 84.16 -47.64
N SER A 841 21.42 83.12 -47.52
CA SER A 841 22.77 83.12 -48.09
C SER A 841 22.79 83.23 -49.62
N LYS A 842 21.82 82.64 -50.33
CA LYS A 842 21.67 82.77 -51.80
C LYS A 842 21.18 84.17 -52.18
N GLU A 843 20.20 84.71 -51.45
CA GLU A 843 19.68 86.07 -51.64
C GLU A 843 20.79 87.12 -51.42
N LEU A 844 21.59 86.98 -50.35
CA LEU A 844 22.72 87.87 -50.04
C LEU A 844 23.85 87.74 -51.09
N ALA A 845 24.08 86.55 -51.64
CA ALA A 845 25.01 86.36 -52.76
C ALA A 845 24.52 87.07 -54.05
N LEU A 846 23.22 87.01 -54.35
CA LEU A 846 22.62 87.73 -55.48
C LEU A 846 22.74 89.25 -55.34
N VAL A 847 22.48 89.79 -54.14
CA VAL A 847 22.65 91.23 -53.84
C VAL A 847 24.12 91.65 -53.99
N ARG A 848 25.08 90.81 -53.57
CA ARG A 848 26.52 91.07 -53.80
C ARG A 848 26.88 91.06 -55.29
N GLN A 849 26.29 90.17 -56.09
CA GLN A 849 26.47 90.16 -57.54
C GLN A 849 25.94 91.46 -58.17
N GLN A 850 24.71 91.86 -57.85
CA GLN A 850 24.10 93.11 -58.35
C GLN A 850 24.91 94.35 -57.97
N LEU A 851 25.43 94.41 -56.74
CA LEU A 851 26.35 95.48 -56.30
C LEU A 851 27.66 95.47 -57.10
N SER A 852 28.18 94.31 -57.49
CA SER A 852 29.39 94.20 -58.32
C SER A 852 29.14 94.59 -59.79
N GLU A 853 27.99 94.23 -60.36
CA GLU A 853 27.58 94.62 -61.72
C GLU A 853 27.28 96.12 -61.82
N MET A 854 26.65 96.70 -60.80
CA MET A 854 26.47 98.15 -60.70
C MET A 854 27.82 98.87 -60.55
N LYS A 855 28.76 98.29 -59.79
CA LYS A 855 30.12 98.84 -59.65
C LYS A 855 30.93 98.77 -60.96
N SER A 856 30.78 97.71 -61.77
CA SER A 856 31.44 97.67 -63.08
C SER A 856 30.85 98.68 -64.05
N HIS A 857 29.52 98.84 -64.09
CA HIS A 857 28.87 99.88 -64.92
C HIS A 857 29.32 101.31 -64.59
N VAL A 858 29.66 101.59 -63.32
CA VAL A 858 30.26 102.89 -62.93
C VAL A 858 31.70 103.03 -63.43
N GLN A 859 32.48 101.95 -63.49
CA GLN A 859 33.87 101.98 -63.98
C GLN A 859 33.98 101.99 -65.52
N ASP A 860 33.11 101.26 -66.22
CA ASP A 860 33.05 101.27 -67.68
C ASP A 860 32.56 102.62 -68.26
N GLY A 861 31.96 103.48 -67.42
CA GLY A 861 31.61 104.86 -67.77
C GLY A 861 32.77 105.87 -67.76
N GLU A 862 33.94 105.52 -67.20
CA GLU A 862 34.99 106.49 -66.85
C GLU A 862 36.17 106.53 -67.86
N VAL A 863 35.94 106.21 -69.14
CA VAL A 863 37.02 106.13 -70.16
C VAL A 863 36.75 106.88 -71.49
N VAL A 864 36.07 108.04 -71.46
CA VAL A 864 36.15 109.03 -72.58
C VAL A 864 36.06 110.48 -72.10
N GLY A 865 37.07 111.30 -72.43
CA GLY A 865 36.90 112.74 -72.74
C GLY A 865 36.97 113.75 -71.58
N LEU A 866 37.97 114.64 -71.63
CA LEU A 866 38.17 115.79 -70.72
C LEU A 866 37.38 117.05 -71.16
N GLN A 867 37.41 118.07 -70.27
CA GLN A 867 37.27 119.53 -70.54
C GLN A 867 35.80 120.07 -70.55
N ALA A 868 35.40 121.10 -69.76
CA ALA A 868 36.16 121.97 -68.84
C ALA A 868 35.30 122.66 -67.73
N ASP A 869 35.94 122.94 -66.59
CA ASP A 869 35.91 124.19 -65.79
C ASP A 869 34.56 124.68 -65.14
N PRO A 870 34.54 125.69 -64.22
CA PRO A 870 34.36 125.34 -62.81
C PRO A 870 33.38 126.21 -61.98
N SER A 871 32.47 125.59 -61.21
CA SER A 871 31.83 126.24 -60.05
C SER A 871 31.10 125.27 -59.09
N GLU A 872 31.21 125.58 -57.79
CA GLU A 872 30.31 125.16 -56.69
C GLU A 872 30.28 123.66 -56.24
N PRO A 873 29.83 123.36 -55.01
CA PRO A 873 30.48 122.31 -54.20
C PRO A 873 29.71 120.98 -54.09
N ALA A 874 30.39 119.87 -54.41
CA ALA A 874 29.92 118.51 -54.12
C ALA A 874 30.91 117.54 -53.39
N PRO A 875 31.79 117.98 -52.45
CA PRO A 875 32.62 117.06 -51.65
C PRO A 875 31.95 116.57 -50.35
N LEU A 876 30.68 116.94 -50.10
CA LEU A 876 29.98 116.63 -48.85
C LEU A 876 29.02 115.44 -48.96
N GLU A 877 28.01 115.44 -49.83
CA GLU A 877 27.02 114.34 -49.86
C GLU A 877 27.64 112.95 -50.11
N LEU A 878 28.58 112.83 -51.05
CA LEU A 878 29.33 111.58 -51.27
C LEU A 878 30.16 111.17 -50.05
N LYS A 879 30.65 112.12 -49.26
CA LYS A 879 31.38 111.83 -48.01
C LYS A 879 30.43 111.39 -46.91
N THR A 880 29.27 112.01 -46.75
CA THR A 880 28.23 111.57 -45.81
C THR A 880 27.68 110.19 -46.19
N GLN A 881 27.53 109.89 -47.48
CA GLN A 881 27.14 108.56 -47.95
C GLN A 881 28.25 107.52 -47.74
N LEU A 882 29.53 107.89 -47.88
CA LEU A 882 30.64 106.98 -47.58
C LEU A 882 30.71 106.69 -46.07
N GLU A 883 30.63 107.73 -45.22
CA GLU A 883 30.58 107.61 -43.75
C GLU A 883 29.35 106.81 -43.28
N GLN A 884 28.19 106.95 -43.94
CA GLN A 884 27.02 106.10 -43.66
C GLN A 884 27.21 104.64 -44.09
N ASN A 885 27.92 104.39 -45.20
CA ASN A 885 28.23 103.03 -45.64
C ASN A 885 29.30 102.37 -44.75
N GLU A 886 30.35 103.09 -44.34
CA GLU A 886 31.31 102.61 -43.33
C GLU A 886 30.59 102.29 -42.02
N ALA A 887 29.73 103.18 -41.51
CA ALA A 887 28.93 102.93 -40.31
C ALA A 887 27.89 101.80 -40.46
N LEU A 888 27.52 101.41 -41.69
CA LEU A 888 26.70 100.22 -41.97
C LEU A 888 27.55 98.94 -42.03
N VAL A 889 28.74 99.00 -42.65
CA VAL A 889 29.71 97.90 -42.70
C VAL A 889 30.25 97.58 -41.32
N GLU A 890 30.54 98.58 -40.47
CA GLU A 890 30.90 98.37 -39.07
C GLU A 890 29.77 97.67 -38.29
N LYS A 891 28.51 98.09 -38.49
CA LYS A 891 27.35 97.42 -37.89
C LYS A 891 27.18 95.99 -38.37
N GLU A 892 27.38 95.72 -39.67
CA GLU A 892 27.35 94.35 -40.20
C GLU A 892 28.51 93.53 -39.62
N GLN A 893 29.69 94.11 -39.45
CA GLN A 893 30.87 93.45 -38.89
C GLN A 893 30.72 93.15 -37.39
N VAL A 894 30.11 94.05 -36.62
CA VAL A 894 29.72 93.81 -35.22
C VAL A 894 28.65 92.71 -35.14
N LEU A 895 27.66 92.71 -36.03
CA LEU A 895 26.65 91.64 -36.09
C LEU A 895 27.29 90.28 -36.46
N ARG A 896 28.23 90.24 -37.42
CA ARG A 896 28.98 89.03 -37.75
C ARG A 896 29.87 88.54 -36.59
N GLN A 897 30.48 89.45 -35.82
CA GLN A 897 31.23 89.09 -34.61
C GLN A 897 30.30 88.51 -33.52
N LYS A 898 29.10 89.09 -33.32
CA LYS A 898 28.10 88.56 -32.39
C LYS A 898 27.60 87.17 -32.82
N LEU A 899 27.32 86.99 -34.11
CA LEU A 899 26.89 85.70 -34.65
C LEU A 899 27.99 84.62 -34.57
N ALA A 900 29.27 85.02 -34.69
CA ALA A 900 30.40 84.12 -34.49
C ALA A 900 30.54 83.67 -33.02
N LEU A 901 30.35 84.59 -32.07
CA LEU A 901 30.32 84.27 -30.64
C LEU A 901 29.14 83.36 -30.28
N GLU A 902 27.94 83.62 -30.81
CA GLU A 902 26.76 82.76 -30.59
C GLU A 902 26.96 81.36 -31.19
N LEU A 903 27.67 81.25 -32.33
CA LEU A 903 28.04 79.97 -32.92
C LEU A 903 29.12 79.24 -32.10
N GLU A 904 30.11 79.95 -31.56
CA GLU A 904 31.14 79.37 -30.68
C GLU A 904 30.54 78.90 -29.34
N GLU A 905 29.61 79.66 -28.76
CA GLU A 905 28.85 79.30 -27.56
C GLU A 905 27.97 78.06 -27.81
N ALA A 906 27.24 78.02 -28.93
CA ALA A 906 26.48 76.84 -29.34
C ALA A 906 27.39 75.62 -29.59
N GLN A 907 28.56 75.81 -30.22
CA GLN A 907 29.52 74.73 -30.47
C GLN A 907 30.12 74.20 -29.16
N SER A 908 30.41 75.07 -28.18
CA SER A 908 30.84 74.68 -26.84
C SER A 908 29.74 73.91 -26.07
N SER A 909 28.47 74.29 -26.26
CA SER A 909 27.31 73.63 -25.67
C SER A 909 27.12 72.22 -26.24
N VAL A 910 27.29 72.05 -27.55
CA VAL A 910 27.32 70.73 -28.21
C VAL A 910 28.47 69.88 -27.69
N CYS A 911 29.67 70.44 -27.51
CA CYS A 911 30.79 69.71 -26.90
C CYS A 911 30.50 69.28 -25.45
N SER A 912 29.82 70.13 -24.65
CA SER A 912 29.41 69.78 -23.29
C SER A 912 28.39 68.64 -23.27
N LEU A 913 27.35 68.71 -24.12
CA LEU A 913 26.34 67.65 -24.25
C LEU A 913 26.94 66.34 -24.78
N GLN A 914 27.90 66.42 -25.69
CA GLN A 914 28.62 65.24 -26.19
C GLN A 914 29.50 64.61 -25.09
N ALA A 915 30.13 65.42 -24.25
CA ALA A 915 30.89 64.95 -23.09
C ALA A 915 29.98 64.32 -22.01
N GLU A 916 28.78 64.87 -21.77
CA GLU A 916 27.78 64.24 -20.89
C GLU A 916 27.23 62.93 -21.49
N LEU A 917 27.02 62.87 -22.80
CA LEU A 917 26.57 61.66 -23.48
C LEU A 917 27.64 60.55 -23.45
N GLU A 918 28.93 60.88 -23.59
CA GLU A 918 30.02 59.93 -23.30
C GLU A 918 30.06 59.52 -21.83
N LYS A 919 29.79 60.44 -20.89
CA LYS A 919 29.69 60.14 -19.45
C LYS A 919 28.57 59.15 -19.13
N LEU A 920 27.39 59.33 -19.73
CA LEU A 920 26.25 58.42 -19.63
C LEU A 920 26.56 57.08 -20.29
N ARG A 921 27.26 57.07 -21.43
CA ARG A 921 27.71 55.84 -22.10
C ARG A 921 28.78 55.10 -21.28
N LEU A 922 29.63 55.82 -20.55
CA LEU A 922 30.56 55.22 -19.60
C LEU A 922 29.84 54.69 -18.34
N ALA A 923 28.75 55.32 -17.91
CA ALA A 923 27.88 54.79 -16.85
C ALA A 923 27.09 53.54 -17.30
N GLU A 924 26.63 53.50 -18.55
CA GLU A 924 26.02 52.32 -19.19
C GLU A 924 27.03 51.16 -19.28
N ASN A 925 28.29 51.45 -19.64
CA ASN A 925 29.36 50.45 -19.59
C ASN A 925 29.82 50.12 -18.15
N ALA A 926 29.56 50.98 -17.16
CA ALA A 926 29.75 50.64 -15.74
C ALA A 926 28.65 49.69 -15.24
N ALA A 927 27.40 49.82 -15.71
CA ALA A 927 26.37 48.80 -15.48
C ALA A 927 26.69 47.48 -16.20
N ALA A 928 27.52 47.48 -17.25
CA ALA A 928 28.07 46.24 -17.81
C ALA A 928 29.16 45.57 -16.94
N SER A 929 29.67 46.25 -15.88
CA SER A 929 30.60 45.66 -14.91
C SER A 929 29.94 44.66 -13.95
N ASP A 930 28.60 44.59 -13.94
CA ASP A 930 27.80 43.50 -13.39
C ASP A 930 28.23 42.11 -13.93
N THR A 931 29.02 42.05 -15.01
CA THR A 931 29.68 40.82 -15.47
C THR A 931 30.66 40.22 -14.46
N GLU A 932 31.25 40.98 -13.53
CA GLU A 932 32.04 40.42 -12.41
C GLU A 932 31.13 39.87 -11.30
N GLU A 933 30.06 40.57 -10.94
CA GLU A 933 29.08 40.06 -9.97
C GLU A 933 28.37 38.81 -10.49
N ALA A 934 27.98 38.78 -11.77
CA ALA A 934 27.41 37.61 -12.43
C ALA A 934 28.41 36.44 -12.50
N GLN A 935 29.70 36.69 -12.67
CA GLN A 935 30.74 35.64 -12.58
C GLN A 935 30.88 35.12 -11.15
N HIS A 936 30.89 35.99 -10.14
CA HIS A 936 30.96 35.59 -8.73
C HIS A 936 29.69 34.83 -8.27
N LEU A 937 28.50 35.22 -8.73
CA LEU A 937 27.25 34.49 -8.53
C LEU A 937 27.27 33.14 -9.25
N LYS A 938 27.80 33.07 -10.48
CA LYS A 938 28.00 31.80 -11.19
C LYS A 938 28.98 30.87 -10.49
N GLU A 939 30.09 31.39 -9.95
CA GLU A 939 31.02 30.62 -9.12
C GLU A 939 30.35 30.13 -7.83
N ARG A 940 29.54 30.94 -7.15
CA ARG A 940 28.76 30.52 -5.98
C ARG A 940 27.81 29.40 -6.36
N LEU A 941 27.06 29.54 -7.46
CA LEU A 941 26.14 28.53 -7.96
C LEU A 941 26.85 27.21 -8.33
N GLU A 942 28.06 27.24 -8.88
CA GLU A 942 28.85 26.04 -9.15
C GLU A 942 29.43 25.42 -7.86
N LYS A 943 29.84 26.23 -6.89
CA LYS A 943 30.26 25.77 -5.55
C LYS A 943 29.10 25.12 -4.78
N GLU A 944 27.89 25.67 -4.84
CA GLU A 944 26.67 25.08 -4.29
C GLU A 944 26.25 23.81 -5.03
N LYS A 945 26.24 23.80 -6.38
CA LYS A 945 25.96 22.57 -7.16
C LYS A 945 26.95 21.46 -6.82
N LYS A 946 28.22 21.79 -6.57
CA LYS A 946 29.22 20.84 -6.08
C LYS A 946 28.90 20.38 -4.65
N LEU A 947 28.64 21.29 -3.71
CA LEU A 947 28.29 20.93 -2.33
C LEU A 947 27.04 20.04 -2.27
N THR A 948 25.98 20.34 -3.03
CA THR A 948 24.76 19.52 -3.11
C THR A 948 25.04 18.14 -3.72
N LYS A 949 25.93 18.04 -4.71
CA LYS A 949 26.38 16.75 -5.26
C LYS A 949 27.21 15.94 -4.27
N ASP A 950 28.14 16.58 -3.57
CA ASP A 950 29.00 15.95 -2.58
C ASP A 950 28.19 15.54 -1.33
N LEU A 951 27.18 16.33 -0.94
CA LEU A 951 26.19 16.00 0.09
C LEU A 951 25.30 14.84 -0.34
N GLY A 952 24.89 14.78 -1.61
CA GLY A 952 24.19 13.62 -2.18
C GLY A 952 25.04 12.34 -2.14
N GLN A 953 26.35 12.44 -2.39
CA GLN A 953 27.29 11.33 -2.22
C GLN A 953 27.54 10.95 -0.75
N ALA A 954 27.47 11.92 0.17
CA ALA A 954 27.52 11.63 1.61
C ALA A 954 26.23 10.93 2.08
N ALA A 955 25.07 11.38 1.61
CA ALA A 955 23.77 10.80 1.94
C ALA A 955 23.63 9.36 1.42
N THR A 956 24.06 9.06 0.19
CA THR A 956 24.06 7.68 -0.32
C THR A 956 25.04 6.79 0.44
N LYS A 957 26.26 7.26 0.75
CA LYS A 957 27.20 6.52 1.61
C LYS A 957 26.65 6.27 3.02
N LEU A 958 25.97 7.24 3.61
CA LEU A 958 25.28 7.08 4.89
C LEU A 958 24.14 6.05 4.79
N GLN A 959 23.38 6.05 3.70
CA GLN A 959 22.30 5.08 3.46
C GLN A 959 22.85 3.65 3.25
N GLU A 960 23.96 3.50 2.54
CA GLU A 960 24.68 2.22 2.43
C GLU A 960 25.20 1.76 3.80
N LEU A 961 25.83 2.64 4.58
CA LEU A 961 26.33 2.32 5.92
C LEU A 961 25.19 1.91 6.87
N LEU A 962 24.08 2.66 6.85
CA LEU A 962 22.89 2.36 7.65
C LEU A 962 22.32 0.99 7.28
N LYS A 963 22.21 0.68 5.98
CA LYS A 963 21.80 -0.65 5.51
C LYS A 963 22.75 -1.75 6.00
N VAL A 964 24.07 -1.55 5.92
CA VAL A 964 25.06 -2.51 6.45
C VAL A 964 24.90 -2.70 7.97
N THR A 965 24.65 -1.64 8.74
CA THR A 965 24.36 -1.77 10.18
C THR A 965 23.02 -2.46 10.47
N GLN A 966 22.02 -2.28 9.62
CA GLN A 966 20.72 -2.95 9.74
C GLN A 966 20.82 -4.45 9.43
N ASP A 967 21.57 -4.82 8.38
CA ASP A 967 21.89 -6.20 8.04
C ASP A 967 22.74 -6.88 9.12
N GLN A 968 23.65 -6.14 9.78
CA GLN A 968 24.43 -6.63 10.91
C GLN A 968 23.56 -6.82 12.17
N LEU A 969 22.69 -5.86 12.48
CA LEU A 969 21.73 -5.97 13.59
C LEU A 969 20.73 -7.12 13.38
N ALA A 970 20.35 -7.41 12.13
CA ALA A 970 19.52 -8.57 11.79
C ALA A 970 20.25 -9.89 12.09
N LYS A 971 21.54 -10.02 11.70
CA LYS A 971 22.38 -11.19 12.04
C LYS A 971 22.57 -11.34 13.55
N GLU A 972 22.81 -10.24 14.27
CA GLU A 972 22.94 -10.27 15.74
C GLU A 972 21.64 -10.67 16.43
N ARG A 973 20.47 -10.22 15.95
CA ARG A 973 19.17 -10.72 16.43
C ARG A 973 19.00 -12.21 16.16
N GLU A 974 19.48 -12.71 15.02
CA GLU A 974 19.45 -14.14 14.69
C GLU A 974 20.40 -14.97 15.58
N THR A 975 21.61 -14.48 15.87
CA THR A 975 22.53 -15.16 16.81
C THR A 975 22.03 -15.11 18.25
N VAL A 976 21.44 -13.99 18.70
CA VAL A 976 20.78 -13.91 20.02
C VAL A 976 19.57 -14.84 20.10
N LYS A 977 18.80 -15.01 19.01
CA LYS A 977 17.71 -16.00 18.94
C LYS A 977 18.26 -17.42 19.10
N LYS A 978 19.30 -17.78 18.34
CA LYS A 978 19.98 -19.09 18.42
C LYS A 978 20.59 -19.35 19.80
N LEU A 979 21.19 -18.35 20.43
CA LEU A 979 21.75 -18.45 21.79
C LEU A 979 20.65 -18.57 22.85
N LYS A 980 19.47 -17.97 22.65
CA LYS A 980 18.31 -18.20 23.52
C LYS A 980 17.74 -19.61 23.35
N GLU A 981 17.64 -20.10 22.12
CA GLU A 981 17.23 -21.47 21.83
C GLU A 981 18.19 -22.48 22.49
N GLN A 982 19.51 -22.25 22.39
CA GLN A 982 20.56 -23.04 23.08
C GLN A 982 20.63 -22.86 24.61
N LEU A 983 19.89 -21.90 25.19
CA LEU A 983 19.75 -21.73 26.64
C LEU A 983 18.43 -22.34 27.16
N GLN A 984 17.60 -22.86 26.25
CA GLN A 984 16.27 -23.39 26.52
C GLN A 984 16.19 -24.92 26.24
N GLU A 985 17.24 -25.49 25.64
CA GLU A 985 17.60 -26.93 25.63
C GLU A 985 18.46 -27.31 26.85
#